data_AF-A0A970ZXW0-F1
#
_entry.id   AF-A0A970ZXW0-F1
#
_cell.length_a   1.000
_cell.length_b   1.000
_cell.length_c   1.000
_cell.angle_alpha   90.00
_cell.angle_beta   90.00
_cell.angle_gamma   90.00
#
_symmetry.space_group_name_H-M   'P 1'
#
loop_
_entity.id
_entity.type
_entity.pdbx_description
1 polymer ?
#
loop_
_entity_poly.entity_id
_entity_poly.type
_entity_poly.pdbx_seq_one_letter_code
_entity_poly.pdbx_strand_id
1 'polypeptide(L)'
;MRGLSEVMRTEGSRAMWRCNLTLMAVLLALSAAATAQIDVNETDLHDGEIVYGFYAPGAPIPYINLEAINLWAWGISDPNYPDGSFYAYGLYAGVNLINSGAVDVNAIGGTLNVPTGAYTSISEAGGLYGAADVNNTGPVAVTVIAGTADANEGSAAAHITLAYGLYAEADANNAGAIMFSASAGTANAGGSAYAFITEAYGLYAGGDANNITDITVAVAAGTADGNEDSALAHVREAYGLYADGDVNNAGDIAVSASGGTAITDSGSAHAWVSAQGVYAGKSIDNTGNVTVSAAGGTAQASGEGAYTQATSTYGLYAGENVHNTGAVAVDIASGTVDANDDAALAHIMDSGGIRASGDVNNTGDVTVTATAGTVTADNSGGMAMVMDVVGIYAGSDAQNAGTVTVTSTGGTLDVTGDAKAFAEATGVYAQADANNTGDMHITTTGGTANSDSDTVNAMSDATGLYAGGSANNTGDIEATAIGGTATTNGEMIDDDTATAFAMCGAVGVSAGADVNNTGTIQATGTGGTATTGGDSAYAYARGGAAGLSAGDSALNTGAITATATGGTAVAYGDSATAHAGAQAEGVYAYKDIDNVGLVTAGATGGTATADLGDAHAYGTAYGLHSRTGDVLNTGNVSATATGGIADGKNLAAADANAIGLYAYGGDA
;
A
#
# COMPACT_ATOMS: atom_id res chain seq x y z
N MET A 1 -29.78 92.04 2.75
CA MET A 1 -28.97 90.81 2.71
C MET A 1 -29.97 89.66 2.56
N ARG A 2 -30.41 89.24 1.36
CA ARG A 2 -29.70 88.67 0.19
C ARG A 2 -28.80 87.49 0.57
N GLY A 3 -29.20 86.30 0.16
CA GLY A 3 -28.39 85.08 0.12
C GLY A 3 -29.04 83.92 0.90
N LEU A 4 -29.14 82.76 0.26
CA LEU A 4 -29.60 81.45 0.77
C LEU A 4 -31.08 81.09 0.54
N SER A 5 -31.50 80.91 -0.72
CA SER A 5 -32.67 80.05 -1.02
C SER A 5 -32.56 79.28 -2.34
N GLU A 6 -31.35 79.05 -2.85
CA GLU A 6 -31.19 78.55 -4.23
C GLU A 6 -29.96 77.64 -4.38
N VAL A 7 -29.83 76.60 -3.55
CA VAL A 7 -28.83 75.52 -3.78
C VAL A 7 -29.39 74.12 -3.50
N MET A 8 -30.53 73.97 -2.82
CA MET A 8 -31.05 72.64 -2.39
C MET A 8 -32.14 72.03 -3.31
N ARG A 9 -32.21 72.39 -4.59
CA ARG A 9 -33.20 71.81 -5.53
C ARG A 9 -32.65 71.11 -6.77
N THR A 10 -31.33 71.00 -6.93
CA THR A 10 -30.72 70.38 -8.12
C THR A 10 -29.69 69.28 -7.85
N GLU A 11 -29.33 68.99 -6.59
CA GLU A 11 -28.41 67.87 -6.28
C GLU A 11 -29.13 66.58 -5.84
N GLY A 12 -30.36 66.68 -5.32
CA GLY A 12 -31.15 65.51 -4.92
C GLY A 12 -31.56 64.60 -6.08
N SER A 13 -31.76 65.14 -7.29
CA SER A 13 -32.11 64.33 -8.47
C SER A 13 -30.91 63.69 -9.16
N ARG A 14 -29.71 64.29 -9.04
CA ARG A 14 -28.47 63.72 -9.61
C ARG A 14 -27.85 62.63 -8.73
N ALA A 15 -27.98 62.72 -7.40
CA ALA A 15 -27.59 61.66 -6.49
C ALA A 15 -28.49 60.41 -6.62
N MET A 16 -29.81 60.61 -6.79
CA MET A 16 -30.76 59.50 -6.97
C MET A 16 -30.61 58.80 -8.33
N TRP A 17 -30.24 59.53 -9.39
CA TRP A 17 -29.93 58.94 -10.71
C TRP A 17 -28.61 58.16 -10.71
N ARG A 18 -27.58 58.62 -9.97
CA ARG A 18 -26.33 57.86 -9.82
C ARG A 18 -26.50 56.62 -8.95
N CYS A 19 -27.27 56.71 -7.86
CA CYS A 19 -27.54 55.54 -7.01
C CYS A 19 -28.34 54.45 -7.76
N ASN A 20 -29.33 54.84 -8.58
CA ASN A 20 -30.08 53.87 -9.40
C ASN A 20 -29.27 53.28 -10.55
N LEU A 21 -28.37 54.05 -11.19
CA LEU A 21 -27.52 53.52 -12.26
C LEU A 21 -26.45 52.57 -11.71
N THR A 22 -25.88 52.85 -10.53
CA THR A 22 -24.95 51.94 -9.86
C THR A 22 -25.66 50.69 -9.33
N LEU A 23 -26.88 50.82 -8.80
CA LEU A 23 -27.70 49.68 -8.37
C LEU A 23 -28.15 48.82 -9.56
N MET A 24 -28.52 49.42 -10.71
CA MET A 24 -28.80 48.68 -11.95
C MET A 24 -27.55 48.04 -12.54
N ALA A 25 -26.39 48.70 -12.52
CA ALA A 25 -25.13 48.11 -12.97
C ALA A 25 -24.70 46.95 -12.06
N VAL A 26 -24.96 47.04 -10.75
CA VAL A 26 -24.74 45.95 -9.79
C VAL A 26 -25.79 44.84 -9.97
N LEU A 27 -27.06 45.14 -10.25
CA LEU A 27 -28.08 44.12 -10.56
C LEU A 27 -27.88 43.47 -11.93
N LEU A 28 -27.34 44.18 -12.93
CA LEU A 28 -26.95 43.64 -14.24
C LEU A 28 -25.62 42.87 -14.18
N ALA A 29 -24.75 43.19 -13.22
CA ALA A 29 -23.55 42.40 -12.92
C ALA A 29 -23.85 41.18 -12.02
N LEU A 30 -24.95 41.21 -11.26
CA LEU A 30 -25.44 40.10 -10.42
C LEU A 30 -26.47 39.21 -11.13
N SER A 31 -27.00 39.61 -12.30
CA SER A 31 -27.68 38.70 -13.20
C SER A 31 -26.64 37.85 -13.94
N ALA A 32 -25.89 37.03 -13.19
CA ALA A 32 -25.25 35.87 -13.79
C ALA A 32 -26.38 35.10 -14.49
N ALA A 33 -26.23 34.90 -15.80
CA ALA A 33 -27.17 34.05 -16.53
C ALA A 33 -27.23 32.73 -15.77
N ALA A 34 -28.43 32.33 -15.32
CA ALA A 34 -28.63 30.99 -14.81
C ALA A 34 -28.12 30.05 -15.90
N THR A 35 -27.02 29.36 -15.63
CA THR A 35 -26.48 28.34 -16.53
C THR A 35 -27.61 27.35 -16.75
N ALA A 36 -27.90 27.01 -18.00
CA ALA A 36 -28.84 25.94 -18.28
C ALA A 36 -28.35 24.67 -17.54
N GLN A 37 -29.28 24.00 -16.89
CA GLN A 37 -29.06 22.79 -16.11
C GLN A 37 -29.92 21.69 -16.75
N ILE A 38 -29.30 20.55 -17.02
CA ILE A 38 -29.94 19.35 -17.51
C ILE A 38 -30.10 18.43 -16.30
N ASP A 39 -31.34 18.12 -15.94
CA ASP A 39 -31.66 17.17 -14.87
C ASP A 39 -32.37 15.95 -15.49
N VAL A 40 -31.77 14.77 -15.35
CA VAL A 40 -32.34 13.49 -15.79
C VAL A 40 -32.51 12.58 -14.57
N ASN A 41 -33.71 12.01 -14.43
CA ASN A 41 -34.02 11.09 -13.33
C ASN A 41 -34.76 9.89 -13.90
N GLU A 42 -34.09 8.74 -13.93
CA GLU A 42 -34.62 7.47 -14.41
C GLU A 42 -34.66 6.45 -13.28
N THR A 43 -35.74 5.67 -13.22
CA THR A 43 -35.98 4.67 -12.19
C THR A 43 -36.36 3.34 -12.81
N ASP A 44 -36.30 2.28 -12.01
CA ASP A 44 -36.65 0.92 -12.43
C ASP A 44 -35.77 0.38 -13.58
N LEU A 45 -34.49 0.76 -13.61
CA LEU A 45 -33.55 0.32 -14.66
C LEU A 45 -33.17 -1.16 -14.51
N HIS A 46 -33.12 -1.91 -15.62
CA HIS A 46 -32.78 -3.34 -15.64
C HIS A 46 -32.35 -3.85 -17.04
N ASP A 47 -31.97 -5.13 -17.16
CA ASP A 47 -31.61 -5.82 -18.42
C ASP A 47 -30.61 -5.10 -19.35
N GLY A 48 -29.62 -4.43 -18.77
CA GLY A 48 -28.62 -3.69 -19.53
C GLY A 48 -29.15 -2.42 -20.19
N GLU A 49 -30.24 -1.85 -19.66
CA GLU A 49 -30.72 -0.53 -20.08
C GLU A 49 -29.63 0.54 -19.95
N ILE A 50 -29.70 1.55 -20.82
CA ILE A 50 -28.70 2.62 -20.88
C ILE A 50 -29.38 3.97 -20.69
N VAL A 51 -28.91 4.73 -19.69
CA VAL A 51 -29.34 6.11 -19.44
C VAL A 51 -28.21 7.11 -19.66
N TYR A 52 -28.57 8.25 -20.24
CA TYR A 52 -27.66 9.37 -20.47
C TYR A 52 -28.23 10.63 -19.82
N GLY A 53 -27.39 11.37 -19.09
CA GLY A 53 -27.69 12.78 -18.77
C GLY A 53 -27.68 13.61 -20.05
N PHE A 54 -26.67 13.40 -20.89
CA PHE A 54 -26.59 13.93 -22.24
C PHE A 54 -25.83 12.99 -23.19
N TYR A 55 -26.32 12.85 -24.42
CA TYR A 55 -25.72 12.01 -25.47
C TYR A 55 -25.34 12.83 -26.71
N ALA A 56 -24.05 12.83 -27.05
CA ALA A 56 -23.47 13.56 -28.18
C ALA A 56 -22.81 12.59 -29.20
N PRO A 57 -23.56 12.08 -30.19
CA PRO A 57 -23.10 10.96 -31.03
C PRO A 57 -22.03 11.28 -32.09
N GLY A 58 -21.65 12.54 -32.35
CA GLY A 58 -20.67 12.79 -33.42
C GLY A 58 -20.48 14.20 -33.99
N ALA A 59 -21.38 15.16 -33.75
CA ALA A 59 -21.20 16.53 -34.24
C ALA A 59 -21.87 17.54 -33.30
N PRO A 60 -21.28 18.73 -33.09
CA PRO A 60 -20.00 19.22 -33.65
C PRO A 60 -18.76 18.50 -33.09
N ILE A 61 -17.60 18.67 -33.76
CA ILE A 61 -16.29 18.15 -33.33
C ILE A 61 -15.34 19.36 -33.16
N PRO A 62 -14.83 19.66 -31.95
CA PRO A 62 -15.20 19.02 -30.68
C PRO A 62 -16.65 19.33 -30.28
N TYR A 63 -17.26 18.45 -29.50
CA TYR A 63 -18.49 18.76 -28.77
C TYR A 63 -18.13 19.62 -27.56
N ILE A 64 -18.88 20.71 -27.32
CA ILE A 64 -18.62 21.64 -26.23
C ILE A 64 -19.80 21.60 -25.27
N ASN A 65 -19.58 21.13 -24.04
CA ASN A 65 -20.54 21.26 -22.95
C ASN A 65 -20.23 22.47 -22.07
N LEU A 66 -21.21 23.37 -21.93
CA LEU A 66 -21.17 24.50 -21.01
C LEU A 66 -22.27 24.41 -19.93
N GLU A 67 -23.12 23.38 -20.00
CA GLU A 67 -24.30 23.22 -19.16
C GLU A 67 -23.97 22.31 -17.97
N ALA A 68 -24.62 22.57 -16.84
CA ALA A 68 -24.55 21.66 -15.71
C ALA A 68 -25.43 20.44 -16.00
N ILE A 69 -24.95 19.22 -15.72
CA ILE A 69 -25.70 17.97 -15.93
C ILE A 69 -25.81 17.26 -14.59
N ASN A 70 -27.02 16.92 -14.17
CA ASN A 70 -27.27 16.00 -13.07
C ASN A 70 -28.04 14.78 -13.57
N LEU A 71 -27.52 13.60 -13.28
CA LEU A 71 -28.15 12.32 -13.60
C LEU A 71 -28.42 11.52 -12.32
N TRP A 72 -29.67 11.14 -12.12
CA TRP A 72 -30.07 10.12 -11.14
C TRP A 72 -30.57 8.88 -11.88
N ALA A 73 -29.92 7.75 -11.65
CA ALA A 73 -30.22 6.47 -12.29
C ALA A 73 -30.44 5.41 -11.21
N TRP A 74 -31.67 4.91 -11.08
CA TRP A 74 -32.05 3.93 -10.05
C TRP A 74 -32.47 2.60 -10.65
N GLY A 75 -31.79 1.53 -10.23
CA GLY A 75 -32.11 0.16 -10.62
C GLY A 75 -33.41 -0.36 -10.01
N ILE A 76 -33.97 -1.40 -10.65
CA ILE A 76 -35.22 -2.03 -10.24
C ILE A 76 -35.15 -2.66 -8.83
N SER A 77 -36.24 -2.50 -8.06
CA SER A 77 -36.43 -3.15 -6.75
C SER A 77 -37.63 -4.12 -6.78
N ASP A 78 -37.60 -5.09 -7.69
CA ASP A 78 -38.63 -6.12 -7.85
C ASP A 78 -38.07 -7.50 -7.44
N PRO A 79 -38.67 -8.18 -6.45
CA PRO A 79 -38.25 -9.53 -6.03
C PRO A 79 -38.45 -10.61 -7.11
N ASN A 80 -39.06 -10.30 -8.27
CA ASN A 80 -39.24 -11.29 -9.34
C ASN A 80 -38.27 -11.09 -10.51
N TYR A 81 -37.37 -10.10 -10.43
CA TYR A 81 -36.45 -9.77 -11.52
C TYR A 81 -35.05 -10.35 -11.26
N PRO A 82 -34.50 -11.17 -12.17
CA PRO A 82 -33.20 -11.80 -11.95
C PRO A 82 -32.00 -10.90 -12.30
N ASP A 83 -32.21 -9.90 -13.16
CA ASP A 83 -31.14 -9.06 -13.73
C ASP A 83 -31.48 -7.56 -13.62
N GLY A 84 -30.91 -6.90 -12.62
CA GLY A 84 -31.01 -5.46 -12.41
C GLY A 84 -29.87 -4.67 -13.06
N SER A 85 -29.21 -5.22 -14.08
CA SER A 85 -28.07 -4.58 -14.74
C SER A 85 -28.48 -3.32 -15.53
N PHE A 86 -27.65 -2.27 -15.49
CA PHE A 86 -27.81 -1.09 -16.34
C PHE A 86 -26.49 -0.32 -16.54
N TYR A 87 -26.54 0.69 -17.41
CA TYR A 87 -25.45 1.61 -17.76
C TYR A 87 -25.89 3.06 -17.51
N ALA A 88 -25.03 3.91 -16.96
CA ALA A 88 -25.34 5.30 -16.67
C ALA A 88 -24.20 6.27 -17.03
N TYR A 89 -24.46 7.20 -17.95
CA TYR A 89 -23.45 8.18 -18.39
C TYR A 89 -23.93 9.61 -18.15
N GLY A 90 -23.18 10.41 -17.40
CA GLY A 90 -23.49 11.83 -17.22
C GLY A 90 -23.46 12.56 -18.57
N LEU A 91 -22.30 12.55 -19.24
CA LEU A 91 -22.12 13.05 -20.59
C LEU A 91 -21.35 12.03 -21.43
N TYR A 92 -21.99 11.52 -22.48
CA TYR A 92 -21.36 10.64 -23.46
C TYR A 92 -21.10 11.38 -24.77
N ALA A 93 -19.84 11.40 -25.22
CA ALA A 93 -19.44 11.98 -26.50
C ALA A 93 -18.68 10.97 -27.37
N GLY A 94 -19.19 10.70 -28.57
CA GLY A 94 -18.51 9.83 -29.55
C GLY A 94 -17.36 10.51 -30.31
N VAL A 95 -16.91 11.69 -29.86
CA VAL A 95 -15.92 12.57 -30.50
C VAL A 95 -15.17 13.37 -29.44
N ASN A 96 -14.17 14.17 -29.85
CA ASN A 96 -13.45 15.07 -28.94
C ASN A 96 -14.42 15.91 -28.11
N LEU A 97 -14.18 15.95 -26.81
CA LEU A 97 -15.05 16.59 -25.82
C LEU A 97 -14.32 17.76 -25.16
N ILE A 98 -14.99 18.91 -25.07
CA ILE A 98 -14.60 20.03 -24.22
C ILE A 98 -15.72 20.24 -23.21
N ASN A 99 -15.44 19.99 -21.93
CA ASN A 99 -16.39 20.19 -20.84
C ASN A 99 -15.95 21.35 -19.93
N SER A 100 -16.84 22.32 -19.75
CA SER A 100 -16.71 23.36 -18.72
C SER A 100 -17.91 23.39 -17.76
N GLY A 101 -18.97 22.63 -18.06
CA GLY A 101 -20.10 22.47 -17.18
C GLY A 101 -19.82 21.48 -16.04
N ALA A 102 -20.51 21.65 -14.91
CA ALA A 102 -20.47 20.66 -13.83
C ALA A 102 -21.21 19.39 -14.26
N VAL A 103 -20.71 18.23 -13.87
CA VAL A 103 -21.40 16.95 -14.10
C VAL A 103 -21.51 16.19 -12.78
N ASP A 104 -22.73 15.84 -12.38
CA ASP A 104 -23.05 15.07 -11.18
C ASP A 104 -23.84 13.81 -11.58
N VAL A 105 -23.33 12.63 -11.23
CA VAL A 105 -23.95 11.34 -11.56
C VAL A 105 -24.15 10.53 -10.29
N ASN A 106 -25.38 10.06 -10.09
CA ASN A 106 -25.77 9.18 -9.00
C ASN A 106 -26.42 7.92 -9.59
N ALA A 107 -25.66 6.83 -9.67
CA ALA A 107 -26.11 5.53 -10.15
C ALA A 107 -26.27 4.56 -8.96
N ILE A 108 -27.50 4.13 -8.68
CA ILE A 108 -27.82 3.30 -7.51
C ILE A 108 -28.59 2.07 -8.01
N GLY A 109 -28.02 0.89 -7.84
CA GLY A 109 -28.68 -0.39 -8.09
C GLY A 109 -29.77 -0.68 -7.08
N GLY A 110 -30.74 -1.50 -7.46
CA GLY A 110 -31.91 -1.80 -6.64
C GLY A 110 -31.73 -3.02 -5.74
N THR A 111 -32.86 -3.58 -5.30
CA THR A 111 -32.91 -4.77 -4.43
C THR A 111 -33.62 -5.92 -5.15
N LEU A 112 -32.91 -7.00 -5.40
CA LEU A 112 -33.43 -8.22 -6.02
C LEU A 112 -33.45 -9.35 -5.01
N ASN A 113 -34.53 -10.14 -5.02
CA ASN A 113 -34.68 -11.31 -4.15
C ASN A 113 -35.33 -12.44 -4.92
N VAL A 114 -34.52 -13.22 -5.64
CA VAL A 114 -34.99 -14.26 -6.56
C VAL A 114 -34.54 -15.65 -6.13
N PRO A 115 -35.31 -16.71 -6.39
CA PRO A 115 -34.98 -18.04 -5.86
C PRO A 115 -33.68 -18.65 -6.39
N THR A 116 -33.32 -18.45 -7.67
CA THR A 116 -32.27 -19.24 -8.35
C THR A 116 -31.16 -18.37 -8.96
N GLY A 117 -30.83 -17.25 -8.32
CA GLY A 117 -29.70 -16.40 -8.66
C GLY A 117 -30.09 -14.97 -9.00
N ALA A 118 -29.45 -14.00 -8.35
CA ALA A 118 -29.79 -12.58 -8.37
C ALA A 118 -28.59 -11.74 -8.82
N TYR A 119 -28.79 -10.83 -9.77
CA TYR A 119 -27.71 -9.99 -10.30
C TYR A 119 -28.10 -8.52 -10.23
N THR A 120 -27.62 -7.79 -9.21
CA THR A 120 -27.65 -6.31 -9.20
C THR A 120 -26.30 -5.80 -9.65
N SER A 121 -26.15 -5.57 -10.96
CA SER A 121 -24.90 -5.06 -11.50
C SER A 121 -25.04 -3.64 -12.03
N ILE A 122 -23.98 -2.86 -11.92
CA ILE A 122 -23.80 -1.66 -12.71
C ILE A 122 -22.69 -2.00 -13.69
N SER A 123 -23.07 -2.21 -14.95
CA SER A 123 -22.15 -2.61 -16.00
C SER A 123 -21.18 -1.48 -16.32
N GLU A 124 -21.67 -0.25 -16.37
CA GLU A 124 -20.82 0.93 -16.51
C GLU A 124 -21.51 2.15 -15.92
N ALA A 125 -20.79 2.95 -15.14
CA ALA A 125 -21.29 4.25 -14.70
C ALA A 125 -20.19 5.31 -14.65
N GLY A 126 -20.43 6.48 -15.24
CA GLY A 126 -19.44 7.54 -15.14
C GLY A 126 -19.90 8.95 -15.50
N GLY A 127 -19.06 9.91 -15.14
CA GLY A 127 -19.32 11.34 -15.31
C GLY A 127 -19.18 11.77 -16.78
N LEU A 128 -17.95 11.71 -17.29
CA LEU A 128 -17.60 12.09 -18.66
C LEU A 128 -17.06 10.90 -19.44
N TYR A 129 -17.60 10.64 -20.63
CA TYR A 129 -17.04 9.69 -21.59
C TYR A 129 -16.74 10.39 -22.91
N GLY A 130 -15.52 10.21 -23.42
CA GLY A 130 -15.10 10.64 -24.75
C GLY A 130 -14.44 9.49 -25.53
N ALA A 131 -14.96 9.18 -26.72
CA ALA A 131 -14.34 8.23 -27.65
C ALA A 131 -13.05 8.77 -28.34
N ALA A 132 -12.53 9.91 -27.88
CA ALA A 132 -11.34 10.59 -28.35
C ALA A 132 -10.84 11.53 -27.23
N ASP A 133 -10.13 12.62 -27.57
CA ASP A 133 -9.58 13.52 -26.57
C ASP A 133 -10.66 14.18 -25.70
N VAL A 134 -10.42 14.25 -24.39
CA VAL A 134 -11.29 14.96 -23.44
C VAL A 134 -10.54 16.12 -22.80
N ASN A 135 -11.09 17.33 -22.89
CA ASN A 135 -10.59 18.51 -22.20
C ASN A 135 -11.63 18.96 -21.17
N ASN A 136 -11.38 18.71 -19.90
CA ASN A 136 -12.29 19.03 -18.81
C ASN A 136 -11.76 20.20 -17.96
N THR A 137 -12.65 21.16 -17.70
CA THR A 137 -12.43 22.30 -16.78
C THR A 137 -13.57 22.44 -15.76
N GLY A 138 -14.67 21.72 -15.97
CA GLY A 138 -15.80 21.68 -15.05
C GLY A 138 -15.58 20.64 -13.95
N PRO A 139 -16.15 20.84 -12.75
CA PRO A 139 -16.09 19.81 -11.71
C PRO A 139 -16.92 18.58 -12.12
N VAL A 140 -16.45 17.39 -11.74
CA VAL A 140 -17.14 16.12 -11.97
C VAL A 140 -17.33 15.41 -10.64
N ALA A 141 -18.56 15.04 -10.33
CA ALA A 141 -18.94 14.25 -9.16
C ALA A 141 -19.66 12.98 -9.60
N VAL A 142 -19.23 11.82 -9.11
CA VAL A 142 -19.82 10.53 -9.47
C VAL A 142 -19.96 9.67 -8.23
N THR A 143 -21.15 9.12 -8.02
CA THR A 143 -21.47 8.16 -6.97
C THR A 143 -22.13 6.93 -7.60
N VAL A 144 -21.54 5.75 -7.37
CA VAL A 144 -22.01 4.46 -7.91
C VAL A 144 -22.22 3.45 -6.78
N ILE A 145 -23.39 2.83 -6.69
CA ILE A 145 -23.72 1.83 -5.65
C ILE A 145 -24.43 0.63 -6.29
N ALA A 146 -23.92 -0.59 -6.19
CA ALA A 146 -24.48 -1.75 -6.93
C ALA A 146 -25.84 -2.29 -6.44
N GLY A 147 -26.25 -2.03 -5.18
CA GLY A 147 -27.56 -2.46 -4.65
C GLY A 147 -27.54 -3.67 -3.72
N THR A 148 -28.55 -4.53 -3.77
CA THR A 148 -28.65 -5.77 -2.96
C THR A 148 -29.18 -6.93 -3.79
N ALA A 149 -28.44 -8.03 -3.83
CA ALA A 149 -28.80 -9.26 -4.52
C ALA A 149 -28.99 -10.40 -3.51
N ASP A 150 -30.21 -10.93 -3.40
CA ASP A 150 -30.53 -12.08 -2.56
C ASP A 150 -30.94 -13.28 -3.43
N ALA A 151 -30.26 -14.41 -3.27
CA ALA A 151 -30.56 -15.68 -3.92
C ALA A 151 -30.68 -16.84 -2.92
N ASN A 152 -31.84 -17.48 -2.85
CA ASN A 152 -32.03 -18.62 -1.93
C ASN A 152 -31.18 -19.84 -2.36
N GLU A 153 -31.07 -20.07 -3.67
CA GLU A 153 -30.26 -21.11 -4.30
C GLU A 153 -29.41 -20.47 -5.41
N GLY A 154 -28.22 -21.02 -5.66
CA GLY A 154 -27.33 -20.53 -6.71
C GLY A 154 -26.54 -19.28 -6.30
N SER A 155 -26.33 -18.35 -7.23
CA SER A 155 -25.38 -17.24 -7.04
C SER A 155 -26.06 -15.87 -6.90
N ALA A 156 -25.56 -15.03 -6.01
CA ALA A 156 -25.95 -13.62 -5.91
C ALA A 156 -24.78 -12.70 -6.23
N ALA A 157 -25.00 -11.64 -7.00
CA ALA A 157 -23.97 -10.68 -7.38
C ALA A 157 -24.45 -9.24 -7.23
N ALA A 158 -23.76 -8.47 -6.38
CA ALA A 158 -23.89 -7.03 -6.23
C ALA A 158 -22.60 -6.35 -6.71
N HIS A 159 -22.50 -6.12 -8.02
CA HIS A 159 -21.23 -5.92 -8.73
C HIS A 159 -21.18 -4.59 -9.51
N ILE A 160 -20.03 -3.92 -9.50
CA ILE A 160 -19.72 -2.81 -10.43
C ILE A 160 -18.62 -3.28 -11.40
N THR A 161 -18.90 -3.30 -12.70
CA THR A 161 -17.87 -3.70 -13.69
C THR A 161 -16.90 -2.56 -13.94
N LEU A 162 -17.40 -1.40 -14.36
CA LEU A 162 -16.58 -0.24 -14.66
C LEU A 162 -17.24 1.01 -14.09
N ALA A 163 -16.48 1.82 -13.36
CA ALA A 163 -16.95 3.12 -12.92
C ALA A 163 -15.86 4.19 -13.04
N TYR A 164 -16.22 5.40 -13.47
CA TYR A 164 -15.24 6.47 -13.64
C TYR A 164 -15.75 7.90 -13.43
N GLY A 165 -14.85 8.79 -13.02
CA GLY A 165 -15.08 10.24 -13.10
C GLY A 165 -15.01 10.72 -14.55
N LEU A 166 -13.86 10.52 -15.19
CA LEU A 166 -13.57 10.88 -16.58
C LEU A 166 -12.95 9.70 -17.32
N TYR A 167 -13.46 9.40 -18.51
CA TYR A 167 -12.92 8.38 -19.41
C TYR A 167 -12.67 8.95 -20.81
N ALA A 168 -11.42 8.88 -21.27
CA ALA A 168 -11.00 9.23 -22.62
C ALA A 168 -10.34 8.04 -23.31
N GLU A 169 -10.83 7.64 -24.49
CA GLU A 169 -10.16 6.60 -25.30
C GLU A 169 -8.80 7.07 -25.87
N ALA A 170 -8.53 8.37 -25.87
CA ALA A 170 -7.27 8.99 -26.28
C ALA A 170 -6.71 9.84 -25.13
N ASP A 171 -6.29 11.08 -25.40
CA ASP A 171 -5.66 11.93 -24.40
C ASP A 171 -6.70 12.59 -23.47
N ALA A 172 -6.34 12.76 -22.19
CA ALA A 172 -7.17 13.47 -21.22
C ALA A 172 -6.44 14.70 -20.66
N ASN A 173 -7.04 15.88 -20.79
CA ASN A 173 -6.58 17.11 -20.17
C ASN A 173 -7.60 17.55 -19.12
N ASN A 174 -7.26 17.40 -17.84
CA ASN A 174 -8.13 17.73 -16.72
C ASN A 174 -7.62 18.92 -15.92
N ALA A 175 -8.47 19.93 -15.82
CA ALA A 175 -8.32 21.12 -15.00
C ALA A 175 -9.58 21.41 -14.16
N GLY A 176 -10.50 20.43 -14.05
CA GLY A 176 -11.63 20.46 -13.15
C GLY A 176 -11.46 19.41 -12.05
N ALA A 177 -11.89 19.73 -10.83
CA ALA A 177 -11.82 18.77 -9.73
C ALA A 177 -12.69 17.53 -10.04
N ILE A 178 -12.20 16.34 -9.70
CA ILE A 178 -12.94 15.09 -9.82
C ILE A 178 -13.15 14.49 -8.43
N MET A 179 -14.41 14.25 -8.09
CA MET A 179 -14.81 13.48 -6.91
C MET A 179 -15.54 12.23 -7.36
N PHE A 180 -14.97 11.08 -7.08
CA PHE A 180 -15.51 9.80 -7.50
C PHE A 180 -15.67 8.88 -6.29
N SER A 181 -16.84 8.25 -6.16
CA SER A 181 -17.10 7.23 -5.17
C SER A 181 -17.85 6.03 -5.76
N ALA A 182 -17.42 4.83 -5.38
CA ALA A 182 -18.06 3.58 -5.79
C ALA A 182 -18.14 2.61 -4.60
N SER A 183 -19.31 1.99 -4.43
CA SER A 183 -19.53 0.94 -3.45
C SER A 183 -20.21 -0.25 -4.09
N ALA A 184 -19.61 -1.44 -3.96
CA ALA A 184 -20.37 -2.65 -4.20
C ALA A 184 -21.47 -2.79 -3.14
N GLY A 185 -22.41 -3.68 -3.42
CA GLY A 185 -23.62 -3.84 -2.62
C GLY A 185 -23.57 -5.03 -1.68
N THR A 186 -24.73 -5.55 -1.31
CA THR A 186 -24.82 -6.80 -0.52
C THR A 186 -25.24 -7.94 -1.44
N ALA A 187 -24.53 -9.06 -1.40
CA ALA A 187 -24.88 -10.29 -2.09
C ALA A 187 -25.05 -11.40 -1.05
N ASN A 188 -26.26 -11.96 -0.95
CA ASN A 188 -26.56 -13.11 -0.09
C ASN A 188 -26.99 -14.29 -0.96
N ALA A 189 -26.34 -15.44 -0.81
CA ALA A 189 -26.56 -16.59 -1.69
C ALA A 189 -26.54 -17.92 -0.95
N GLY A 190 -27.43 -18.85 -1.35
CA GLY A 190 -27.30 -20.25 -0.95
C GLY A 190 -26.04 -20.93 -1.50
N GLY A 191 -25.57 -20.51 -2.69
CA GLY A 191 -24.33 -21.01 -3.32
C GLY A 191 -23.18 -20.01 -3.18
N SER A 192 -22.94 -19.22 -4.24
CA SER A 192 -21.84 -18.25 -4.30
C SER A 192 -22.33 -16.79 -4.19
N ALA A 193 -21.68 -15.99 -3.35
CA ALA A 193 -21.98 -14.56 -3.19
C ALA A 193 -20.83 -13.68 -3.70
N TYR A 194 -21.18 -12.63 -4.43
CA TYR A 194 -20.21 -11.75 -5.11
C TYR A 194 -20.55 -10.27 -4.86
N ALA A 195 -19.70 -9.57 -4.11
CA ALA A 195 -19.84 -8.14 -3.83
C ALA A 195 -18.55 -7.40 -4.20
N PHE A 196 -18.28 -7.30 -5.50
CA PHE A 196 -17.01 -6.78 -6.00
C PHE A 196 -17.13 -5.57 -6.94
N ILE A 197 -16.01 -4.87 -7.11
CA ILE A 197 -15.77 -3.83 -8.10
C ILE A 197 -14.60 -4.29 -8.95
N THR A 198 -14.78 -4.36 -10.27
CA THR A 198 -13.68 -4.76 -11.18
C THR A 198 -12.74 -3.58 -11.39
N GLU A 199 -13.24 -2.46 -11.93
CA GLU A 199 -12.42 -1.30 -12.27
C GLU A 199 -13.08 0.01 -11.84
N ALA A 200 -12.31 0.88 -11.22
CA ALA A 200 -12.74 2.19 -10.77
C ALA A 200 -11.66 3.24 -11.03
N TYR A 201 -11.99 4.29 -11.78
CA TYR A 201 -11.04 5.34 -12.19
C TYR A 201 -11.52 6.72 -11.77
N GLY A 202 -10.68 7.53 -11.11
CA GLY A 202 -10.92 8.97 -11.06
C GLY A 202 -10.85 9.54 -12.48
N LEU A 203 -9.74 9.27 -13.16
CA LEU A 203 -9.48 9.59 -14.55
C LEU A 203 -8.86 8.40 -15.28
N TYR A 204 -9.38 8.08 -16.46
CA TYR A 204 -8.80 7.13 -17.41
C TYR A 204 -8.46 7.83 -18.74
N ALA A 205 -7.27 7.56 -19.27
CA ALA A 205 -6.82 7.95 -20.61
C ALA A 205 -6.19 6.77 -21.37
N GLY A 206 -6.69 6.46 -22.56
CA GLY A 206 -6.04 5.50 -23.46
C GLY A 206 -4.77 6.05 -24.14
N GLY A 207 -4.52 7.36 -24.00
CA GLY A 207 -3.30 8.05 -24.44
C GLY A 207 -2.58 8.68 -23.25
N ASP A 208 -2.17 9.93 -23.42
CA ASP A 208 -1.50 10.71 -22.37
C ASP A 208 -2.51 11.40 -21.45
N ALA A 209 -2.15 11.59 -20.19
CA ALA A 209 -2.98 12.29 -19.21
C ALA A 209 -2.27 13.51 -18.61
N ASN A 210 -2.92 14.67 -18.68
CA ASN A 210 -2.47 15.91 -18.06
C ASN A 210 -3.49 16.34 -17.01
N ASN A 211 -3.11 16.32 -15.73
CA ASN A 211 -3.99 16.71 -14.63
C ASN A 211 -3.38 17.85 -13.82
N ILE A 212 -4.10 18.96 -13.65
CA ILE A 212 -3.63 20.13 -12.88
C ILE A 212 -4.54 20.48 -11.69
N THR A 213 -5.52 19.64 -11.38
CA THR A 213 -6.48 19.83 -10.29
C THR A 213 -6.73 18.54 -9.53
N ASP A 214 -7.38 18.66 -8.38
CA ASP A 214 -7.49 17.53 -7.47
C ASP A 214 -8.39 16.40 -8.01
N ILE A 215 -7.99 15.16 -7.75
CA ILE A 215 -8.78 13.96 -7.99
C ILE A 215 -8.92 13.20 -6.67
N THR A 216 -10.14 12.94 -6.24
CA THR A 216 -10.45 12.12 -5.07
C THR A 216 -11.27 10.91 -5.47
N VAL A 217 -10.80 9.72 -5.09
CA VAL A 217 -11.39 8.42 -5.39
C VAL A 217 -11.63 7.66 -4.09
N ALA A 218 -12.86 7.21 -3.87
CA ALA A 218 -13.24 6.39 -2.72
C ALA A 218 -13.98 5.12 -3.20
N VAL A 219 -13.40 3.95 -2.97
CA VAL A 219 -13.90 2.68 -3.50
C VAL A 219 -14.04 1.66 -2.38
N ALA A 220 -15.20 1.04 -2.27
CA ALA A 220 -15.43 0.00 -1.26
C ALA A 220 -16.12 -1.21 -1.88
N ALA A 221 -15.58 -2.40 -1.61
CA ALA A 221 -16.33 -3.62 -1.81
C ALA A 221 -17.45 -3.74 -0.77
N GLY A 222 -18.36 -4.68 -1.02
CA GLY A 222 -19.59 -4.81 -0.26
C GLY A 222 -19.57 -5.97 0.71
N THR A 223 -20.74 -6.58 0.95
CA THR A 223 -20.85 -7.80 1.76
C THR A 223 -21.25 -8.96 0.87
N ALA A 224 -20.46 -10.03 0.86
CA ALA A 224 -20.76 -11.30 0.22
C ALA A 224 -20.98 -12.36 1.30
N ASP A 225 -22.19 -12.91 1.38
CA ASP A 225 -22.57 -13.97 2.32
C ASP A 225 -23.06 -15.18 1.51
N GLY A 226 -22.22 -16.21 1.38
CA GLY A 226 -22.48 -17.38 0.53
C GLY A 226 -22.39 -18.68 1.32
N ASN A 227 -23.45 -19.49 1.37
CA ASN A 227 -23.44 -20.67 2.25
C ASN A 227 -22.49 -21.77 1.75
N GLU A 228 -22.61 -22.20 0.49
CA GLU A 228 -22.00 -23.47 0.05
C GLU A 228 -20.61 -23.33 -0.60
N ASP A 229 -20.43 -22.37 -1.53
CA ASP A 229 -19.31 -22.41 -2.49
C ASP A 229 -18.24 -21.33 -2.25
N SER A 230 -18.62 -20.05 -2.34
CA SER A 230 -17.66 -18.95 -2.25
C SER A 230 -18.32 -17.63 -1.89
N ALA A 231 -17.56 -16.78 -1.19
CA ALA A 231 -17.91 -15.40 -0.92
C ALA A 231 -16.76 -14.47 -1.34
N LEU A 232 -17.00 -13.60 -2.32
CA LEU A 232 -15.97 -12.70 -2.88
C LEU A 232 -16.36 -11.23 -2.67
N ALA A 233 -15.60 -10.49 -1.87
CA ALA A 233 -15.82 -9.08 -1.57
C ALA A 233 -14.60 -8.23 -1.98
N HIS A 234 -14.44 -7.99 -3.29
CA HIS A 234 -13.19 -7.45 -3.87
C HIS A 234 -13.30 -6.02 -4.40
N VAL A 235 -12.24 -5.25 -4.25
CA VAL A 235 -11.91 -4.11 -5.12
C VAL A 235 -10.69 -4.54 -5.92
N ARG A 236 -10.88 -4.93 -7.19
CA ARG A 236 -9.78 -5.46 -7.99
C ARG A 236 -8.83 -4.36 -8.41
N GLU A 237 -9.36 -3.24 -8.90
CA GLU A 237 -8.55 -2.12 -9.35
C GLU A 237 -9.23 -0.78 -9.05
N ALA A 238 -8.54 0.08 -8.30
CA ALA A 238 -8.95 1.46 -8.03
C ALA A 238 -7.80 2.42 -8.36
N TYR A 239 -8.01 3.31 -9.32
CA TYR A 239 -7.02 4.28 -9.76
C TYR A 239 -7.48 5.71 -9.49
N GLY A 240 -6.59 6.56 -8.99
CA GLY A 240 -6.78 8.00 -9.05
C GLY A 240 -6.71 8.49 -10.49
N LEU A 241 -5.59 8.19 -11.15
CA LEU A 241 -5.32 8.52 -12.54
C LEU A 241 -4.66 7.31 -13.23
N TYR A 242 -5.25 6.85 -14.32
CA TYR A 242 -4.71 5.82 -15.19
C TYR A 242 -4.45 6.38 -16.59
N ALA A 243 -3.27 6.12 -17.15
CA ALA A 243 -2.97 6.38 -18.55
C ALA A 243 -2.17 5.23 -19.19
N ASP A 244 -2.50 4.85 -20.43
CA ASP A 244 -1.64 3.94 -21.20
C ASP A 244 -0.36 4.64 -21.69
N GLY A 245 -0.39 5.97 -21.80
CA GLY A 245 0.72 6.82 -22.21
C GLY A 245 1.51 7.42 -21.05
N ASP A 246 1.95 8.67 -21.24
CA ASP A 246 2.64 9.46 -20.23
C ASP A 246 1.64 10.20 -19.33
N VAL A 247 2.04 10.45 -18.08
CA VAL A 247 1.25 11.23 -17.12
C VAL A 247 2.01 12.48 -16.68
N ASN A 248 1.39 13.65 -16.83
CA ASN A 248 1.82 14.89 -16.21
C ASN A 248 0.81 15.28 -15.13
N ASN A 249 1.18 15.11 -13.85
CA ASN A 249 0.31 15.43 -12.72
C ASN A 249 0.85 16.60 -11.88
N ALA A 250 0.01 17.62 -11.71
CA ALA A 250 0.25 18.76 -10.82
C ALA A 250 -0.87 18.98 -9.80
N GLY A 251 -2.00 18.28 -9.93
CA GLY A 251 -3.07 18.29 -8.93
C GLY A 251 -2.84 17.24 -7.85
N ASP A 252 -3.46 17.43 -6.68
CA ASP A 252 -3.37 16.43 -5.62
C ASP A 252 -4.27 15.22 -5.96
N ILE A 253 -3.80 14.01 -5.72
CA ILE A 253 -4.56 12.77 -5.97
C ILE A 253 -4.70 12.01 -4.65
N ALA A 254 -5.94 11.69 -4.28
CA ALA A 254 -6.26 10.90 -3.11
C ALA A 254 -7.09 9.68 -3.50
N VAL A 255 -6.62 8.48 -3.17
CA VAL A 255 -7.30 7.21 -3.41
C VAL A 255 -7.50 6.50 -2.09
N SER A 256 -8.74 6.14 -1.77
CA SER A 256 -9.08 5.27 -0.65
C SER A 256 -9.84 4.07 -1.19
N ALA A 257 -9.32 2.87 -0.95
CA ALA A 257 -9.91 1.62 -1.39
C ALA A 257 -10.05 0.65 -0.22
N SER A 258 -11.20 -0.02 -0.09
CA SER A 258 -11.43 -1.03 0.93
C SER A 258 -11.98 -2.32 0.33
N GLY A 259 -11.39 -3.46 0.69
CA GLY A 259 -12.02 -4.76 0.59
C GLY A 259 -13.28 -4.83 1.45
N GLY A 260 -14.14 -5.81 1.17
CA GLY A 260 -15.46 -5.90 1.78
C GLY A 260 -15.52 -6.94 2.90
N THR A 261 -16.71 -7.48 3.16
CA THR A 261 -16.90 -8.60 4.08
C THR A 261 -17.31 -9.83 3.29
N ALA A 262 -16.57 -10.92 3.40
CA ALA A 262 -16.85 -12.21 2.78
C ALA A 262 -17.10 -13.27 3.86
N ILE A 263 -18.25 -13.94 3.81
CA ILE A 263 -18.66 -14.94 4.81
C ILE A 263 -19.13 -16.20 4.08
N THR A 264 -18.69 -17.37 4.52
CA THR A 264 -19.19 -18.66 4.01
C THR A 264 -19.19 -19.79 5.02
N ASP A 265 -20.18 -20.68 4.91
CA ASP A 265 -20.36 -21.82 5.82
C ASP A 265 -19.57 -23.07 5.38
N SER A 266 -19.37 -23.30 4.09
CA SER A 266 -18.57 -24.45 3.62
C SER A 266 -17.59 -24.15 2.49
N GLY A 267 -17.62 -22.92 1.96
CA GLY A 267 -16.81 -22.51 0.83
C GLY A 267 -15.52 -21.78 1.23
N SER A 268 -15.01 -20.99 0.29
CA SER A 268 -13.90 -20.05 0.51
C SER A 268 -14.37 -18.59 0.61
N ALA A 269 -13.81 -17.82 1.55
CA ALA A 269 -14.11 -16.40 1.72
C ALA A 269 -12.91 -15.53 1.33
N HIS A 270 -13.13 -14.53 0.46
CA HIS A 270 -12.06 -13.66 -0.03
C HIS A 270 -12.46 -12.19 0.05
N ALA A 271 -11.61 -11.37 0.67
CA ALA A 271 -11.73 -9.91 0.66
C ALA A 271 -10.41 -9.25 0.23
N TRP A 272 -10.38 -8.73 -0.99
CA TRP A 272 -9.17 -8.25 -1.65
C TRP A 272 -9.33 -6.79 -2.07
N VAL A 273 -8.26 -5.99 -1.90
CA VAL A 273 -8.09 -4.66 -2.47
C VAL A 273 -6.81 -4.52 -3.33
N SER A 274 -6.88 -3.75 -4.41
CA SER A 274 -5.71 -3.20 -5.13
C SER A 274 -6.02 -1.75 -5.55
N ALA A 275 -5.07 -0.85 -5.28
CA ALA A 275 -5.28 0.59 -5.45
C ALA A 275 -4.02 1.34 -5.84
N GLN A 276 -4.12 2.26 -6.80
CA GLN A 276 -2.98 3.04 -7.27
C GLN A 276 -3.35 4.52 -7.37
N GLY A 277 -2.44 5.40 -6.92
CA GLY A 277 -2.63 6.84 -7.06
C GLY A 277 -2.56 7.24 -8.53
N VAL A 278 -1.41 6.98 -9.14
CA VAL A 278 -1.13 7.25 -10.55
C VAL A 278 -0.52 6.01 -11.20
N TYR A 279 -1.12 5.57 -12.30
CA TYR A 279 -0.56 4.58 -13.20
C TYR A 279 -0.28 5.19 -14.57
N ALA A 280 0.91 4.92 -15.10
CA ALA A 280 1.30 5.23 -16.47
C ALA A 280 1.90 4.00 -17.15
N GLY A 281 1.39 3.65 -18.35
CA GLY A 281 2.02 2.65 -19.20
C GLY A 281 3.43 3.05 -19.64
N LYS A 282 3.76 4.36 -19.61
CA LYS A 282 5.09 4.91 -19.87
C LYS A 282 5.62 5.68 -18.66
N SER A 283 5.90 6.99 -18.78
CA SER A 283 6.56 7.79 -17.77
C SER A 283 5.59 8.65 -16.96
N ILE A 284 5.98 8.99 -15.73
CA ILE A 284 5.25 9.91 -14.84
C ILE A 284 6.12 11.13 -14.53
N ASP A 285 5.59 12.33 -14.77
CA ASP A 285 6.09 13.59 -14.24
C ASP A 285 5.09 14.11 -13.20
N ASN A 286 5.41 13.93 -11.91
CA ASN A 286 4.53 14.28 -10.79
C ASN A 286 5.06 15.43 -9.93
N THR A 287 4.21 16.43 -9.74
CA THR A 287 4.45 17.59 -8.85
C THR A 287 3.36 17.78 -7.80
N GLY A 288 2.18 17.18 -7.99
CA GLY A 288 1.10 17.16 -7.00
C GLY A 288 1.33 16.08 -5.93
N ASN A 289 0.68 16.21 -4.78
CA ASN A 289 0.76 15.18 -3.75
C ASN A 289 -0.10 13.98 -4.13
N VAL A 290 0.36 12.77 -3.81
CA VAL A 290 -0.38 11.53 -4.06
C VAL A 290 -0.53 10.76 -2.75
N THR A 291 -1.78 10.53 -2.34
CA THR A 291 -2.11 9.73 -1.15
C THR A 291 -2.93 8.51 -1.56
N VAL A 292 -2.52 7.34 -1.10
CA VAL A 292 -3.22 6.07 -1.34
C VAL A 292 -3.44 5.37 0.00
N SER A 293 -4.67 4.95 0.26
CA SER A 293 -5.02 4.12 1.40
C SER A 293 -5.74 2.88 0.90
N ALA A 294 -5.19 1.70 1.14
CA ALA A 294 -5.77 0.42 0.75
C ALA A 294 -5.92 -0.48 1.98
N ALA A 295 -7.16 -0.78 2.36
CA ALA A 295 -7.45 -1.73 3.43
C ALA A 295 -8.10 -2.97 2.81
N GLY A 296 -7.57 -4.15 3.06
CA GLY A 296 -8.31 -5.38 2.80
C GLY A 296 -9.51 -5.48 3.74
N GLY A 297 -10.27 -6.55 3.59
CA GLY A 297 -11.58 -6.66 4.22
C GLY A 297 -11.63 -7.59 5.43
N THR A 298 -12.79 -8.21 5.63
CA THR A 298 -12.98 -9.33 6.56
C THR A 298 -13.35 -10.56 5.77
N ALA A 299 -12.70 -11.69 6.04
CA ALA A 299 -13.03 -12.99 5.46
C ALA A 299 -13.29 -14.01 6.58
N GLN A 300 -14.45 -14.66 6.53
CA GLN A 300 -14.83 -15.71 7.46
C GLN A 300 -15.26 -16.96 6.68
N ALA A 301 -14.64 -18.10 6.95
CA ALA A 301 -14.99 -19.37 6.30
C ALA A 301 -15.01 -20.53 7.30
N SER A 302 -16.05 -21.34 7.25
CA SER A 302 -16.08 -22.60 8.01
C SER A 302 -15.67 -23.83 7.19
N GLY A 303 -15.29 -23.66 5.91
CA GLY A 303 -14.89 -24.76 5.01
C GLY A 303 -13.48 -24.59 4.41
N GLU A 304 -13.38 -24.25 3.11
CA GLU A 304 -12.14 -24.32 2.29
C GLU A 304 -11.11 -23.20 2.53
N GLY A 305 -11.38 -22.23 3.42
CA GLY A 305 -10.40 -21.24 3.88
C GLY A 305 -10.83 -19.78 3.69
N ALA A 306 -10.10 -18.88 4.34
CA ALA A 306 -10.40 -17.45 4.36
C ALA A 306 -9.17 -16.58 4.04
N TYR A 307 -9.36 -15.57 3.20
CA TYR A 307 -8.29 -14.79 2.59
C TYR A 307 -8.59 -13.30 2.61
N THR A 308 -7.68 -12.51 3.15
CA THR A 308 -7.70 -11.06 3.03
C THR A 308 -6.37 -10.55 2.47
N GLN A 309 -6.45 -9.66 1.47
CA GLN A 309 -5.28 -9.28 0.69
C GLN A 309 -5.31 -7.80 0.31
N ALA A 310 -4.15 -7.15 0.42
CA ALA A 310 -3.86 -5.90 -0.28
C ALA A 310 -2.64 -6.13 -1.18
N THR A 311 -2.77 -5.91 -2.48
CA THR A 311 -1.68 -6.12 -3.44
C THR A 311 -1.64 -5.02 -4.49
N SER A 312 -0.53 -4.90 -5.21
CA SER A 312 -0.33 -3.92 -6.27
C SER A 312 -0.68 -2.49 -5.86
N THR A 313 -0.39 -2.14 -4.59
CA THR A 313 -0.79 -0.85 -4.02
C THR A 313 0.36 0.14 -4.10
N TYR A 314 0.20 1.17 -4.93
CA TYR A 314 1.27 2.13 -5.22
C TYR A 314 0.81 3.57 -5.23
N GLY A 315 1.65 4.49 -4.77
CA GLY A 315 1.46 5.91 -5.01
C GLY A 315 1.61 6.23 -6.50
N LEU A 316 2.79 5.92 -7.05
CA LEU A 316 3.12 6.10 -8.46
C LEU A 316 3.61 4.77 -9.06
N TYR A 317 3.03 4.34 -10.18
CA TYR A 317 3.46 3.16 -10.94
C TYR A 317 3.68 3.52 -12.41
N ALA A 318 4.89 3.30 -12.92
CA ALA A 318 5.28 3.62 -14.30
C ALA A 318 5.90 2.41 -15.02
N GLY A 319 5.49 2.21 -16.28
CA GLY A 319 6.12 1.26 -17.19
C GLY A 319 7.52 1.69 -17.65
N GLU A 320 7.84 2.98 -17.55
CA GLU A 320 9.16 3.55 -17.84
C GLU A 320 9.69 4.33 -16.64
N ASN A 321 9.85 5.65 -16.75
CA ASN A 321 10.56 6.48 -15.76
C ASN A 321 9.61 7.25 -14.84
N VAL A 322 10.08 7.66 -13.67
CA VAL A 322 9.35 8.57 -12.77
C VAL A 322 10.21 9.78 -12.42
N HIS A 323 9.69 10.98 -12.64
CA HIS A 323 10.19 12.21 -12.02
C HIS A 323 9.17 12.69 -10.99
N ASN A 324 9.54 12.69 -9.71
CA ASN A 324 8.65 13.08 -8.63
C ASN A 324 9.21 14.23 -7.80
N THR A 325 8.38 15.25 -7.59
CA THR A 325 8.66 16.38 -6.68
C THR A 325 7.56 16.57 -5.63
N GLY A 326 6.37 15.98 -5.85
CA GLY A 326 5.27 15.99 -4.89
C GLY A 326 5.44 14.93 -3.79
N ALA A 327 4.75 15.09 -2.66
CA ALA A 327 4.79 14.08 -1.61
C ALA A 327 3.98 12.84 -2.04
N VAL A 328 4.47 11.64 -1.71
CA VAL A 328 3.79 10.37 -1.94
C VAL A 328 3.57 9.68 -0.59
N ALA A 329 2.31 9.40 -0.23
CA ALA A 329 1.94 8.72 0.99
C ALA A 329 1.09 7.49 0.68
N VAL A 330 1.47 6.32 1.18
CA VAL A 330 0.77 5.05 0.95
C VAL A 330 0.55 4.33 2.28
N ASP A 331 -0.70 4.02 2.60
CA ASP A 331 -1.12 3.31 3.81
C ASP A 331 -1.84 2.02 3.43
N ILE A 332 -1.40 0.88 3.94
CA ILE A 332 -1.81 -0.45 3.49
C ILE A 332 -2.13 -1.34 4.69
N ALA A 333 -3.29 -1.99 4.67
CA ALA A 333 -3.67 -3.01 5.63
C ALA A 333 -4.26 -4.24 4.92
N SER A 334 -3.97 -5.47 5.35
CA SER A 334 -4.52 -6.66 4.67
C SER A 334 -5.91 -7.10 5.12
N GLY A 335 -6.33 -6.84 6.37
CA GLY A 335 -7.69 -7.18 6.86
C GLY A 335 -7.77 -8.15 8.04
N THR A 336 -8.91 -8.83 8.22
CA THR A 336 -9.17 -9.82 9.28
C THR A 336 -9.63 -11.15 8.68
N VAL A 337 -9.08 -12.26 9.18
CA VAL A 337 -9.38 -13.61 8.71
C VAL A 337 -9.81 -14.50 9.87
N ASP A 338 -10.87 -15.27 9.67
CA ASP A 338 -11.37 -16.30 10.58
C ASP A 338 -11.70 -17.58 9.77
N ALA A 339 -10.95 -18.68 9.97
CA ALA A 339 -11.10 -19.92 9.20
C ALA A 339 -11.20 -21.17 10.10
N ASN A 340 -12.24 -22.00 9.98
CA ASN A 340 -12.41 -23.12 10.92
C ASN A 340 -11.77 -24.46 10.51
N ASP A 341 -11.57 -24.68 9.20
CA ASP A 341 -11.24 -26.02 8.68
C ASP A 341 -10.05 -26.05 7.70
N ASP A 342 -9.61 -24.91 7.16
CA ASP A 342 -8.52 -24.81 6.16
C ASP A 342 -7.77 -23.47 6.24
N ALA A 343 -6.89 -23.17 5.28
CA ALA A 343 -5.91 -22.10 5.30
C ALA A 343 -6.50 -20.70 5.57
N ALA A 344 -5.77 -19.95 6.40
CA ALA A 344 -6.14 -18.59 6.78
C ALA A 344 -5.01 -17.59 6.42
N LEU A 345 -5.28 -16.64 5.52
CA LEU A 345 -4.24 -15.74 4.99
C LEU A 345 -4.63 -14.27 5.03
N ALA A 346 -3.83 -13.45 5.72
CA ALA A 346 -3.91 -11.99 5.71
C ALA A 346 -2.58 -11.42 5.19
N HIS A 347 -2.48 -11.04 3.91
CA HIS A 347 -1.19 -10.61 3.35
C HIS A 347 -1.19 -9.26 2.64
N ILE A 348 0.00 -8.64 2.61
CA ILE A 348 0.37 -7.51 1.77
C ILE A 348 1.52 -7.95 0.88
N MET A 349 1.42 -7.69 -0.42
CA MET A 349 2.43 -8.09 -1.42
C MET A 349 2.57 -7.03 -2.50
N ASP A 350 3.78 -6.89 -3.06
CA ASP A 350 4.08 -6.05 -4.22
C ASP A 350 3.46 -4.65 -4.11
N SER A 351 3.89 -3.89 -3.10
CA SER A 351 3.30 -2.60 -2.79
C SER A 351 4.35 -1.58 -2.37
N GLY A 352 4.08 -0.29 -2.51
CA GLY A 352 5.12 0.71 -2.25
C GLY A 352 4.73 2.15 -2.53
N GLY A 353 5.71 3.04 -2.43
CA GLY A 353 5.52 4.46 -2.74
C GLY A 353 5.59 4.68 -4.25
N ILE A 354 6.77 4.49 -4.82
CA ILE A 354 7.07 4.71 -6.25
C ILE A 354 7.61 3.43 -6.85
N ARG A 355 7.06 3.02 -8.01
CA ARG A 355 7.58 1.91 -8.81
C ARG A 355 7.74 2.31 -10.26
N ALA A 356 8.92 2.06 -10.80
CA ALA A 356 9.25 2.32 -12.20
C ALA A 356 10.02 1.12 -12.78
N SER A 357 9.74 0.74 -14.02
CA SER A 357 10.60 -0.26 -14.71
C SER A 357 11.89 0.38 -15.25
N GLY A 358 11.93 1.70 -15.39
CA GLY A 358 13.11 2.50 -15.76
C GLY A 358 13.73 3.21 -14.56
N ASP A 359 14.15 4.46 -14.79
CA ASP A 359 14.82 5.30 -13.80
C ASP A 359 13.80 5.99 -12.88
N VAL A 360 14.19 6.24 -11.63
CA VAL A 360 13.44 7.09 -10.70
C VAL A 360 14.28 8.29 -10.27
N ASN A 361 13.75 9.49 -10.49
CA ASN A 361 14.29 10.76 -10.00
C ASN A 361 13.31 11.37 -8.99
N ASN A 362 13.54 11.15 -7.70
CA ASN A 362 12.66 11.58 -6.62
C ASN A 362 13.28 12.70 -5.77
N THR A 363 12.54 13.77 -5.59
CA THR A 363 12.87 14.89 -4.69
C THR A 363 11.76 15.18 -3.68
N GLY A 364 10.56 14.62 -3.87
CA GLY A 364 9.46 14.69 -2.91
C GLY A 364 9.61 13.65 -1.81
N ASP A 365 8.94 13.87 -0.68
CA ASP A 365 8.94 12.89 0.41
C ASP A 365 8.09 11.67 0.03
N VAL A 366 8.55 10.47 0.41
CA VAL A 366 7.85 9.20 0.21
C VAL A 366 7.63 8.54 1.56
N THR A 367 6.37 8.29 1.91
CA THR A 367 5.98 7.59 3.14
C THR A 367 5.15 6.37 2.81
N VAL A 368 5.55 5.20 3.30
CA VAL A 368 4.81 3.93 3.14
C VAL A 368 4.60 3.30 4.50
N THR A 369 3.35 2.99 4.84
CA THR A 369 2.99 2.21 6.03
C THR A 369 2.24 0.97 5.59
N ALA A 370 2.67 -0.20 6.05
CA ALA A 370 2.06 -1.48 5.73
C ALA A 370 1.89 -2.33 6.99
N THR A 371 0.66 -2.77 7.26
CA THR A 371 0.32 -3.58 8.44
C THR A 371 -0.46 -4.81 8.03
N ALA A 372 0.12 -5.99 8.23
CA ALA A 372 -0.61 -7.23 8.05
C ALA A 372 -1.69 -7.40 9.13
N GLY A 373 -2.71 -8.15 8.76
CA GLY A 373 -3.96 -8.31 9.47
C GLY A 373 -3.93 -9.23 10.69
N THR A 374 -5.13 -9.59 11.15
CA THR A 374 -5.32 -10.62 12.18
C THR A 374 -5.85 -11.91 11.54
N VAL A 375 -5.33 -13.05 11.98
CA VAL A 375 -5.69 -14.38 11.51
C VAL A 375 -6.07 -15.26 12.70
N THR A 376 -7.27 -15.80 12.68
CA THR A 376 -7.69 -16.88 13.58
C THR A 376 -8.00 -18.11 12.73
N ALA A 377 -7.51 -19.27 13.14
CA ALA A 377 -7.83 -20.50 12.44
C ALA A 377 -7.90 -21.75 13.33
N ASP A 378 -9.03 -22.46 13.26
CA ASP A 378 -9.17 -23.77 13.87
C ASP A 378 -8.68 -24.85 12.88
N ASN A 379 -8.04 -25.90 13.39
CA ASN A 379 -7.57 -27.07 12.66
C ASN A 379 -6.63 -26.84 11.45
N SER A 380 -6.10 -25.62 11.24
CA SER A 380 -5.30 -25.27 10.05
C SER A 380 -4.16 -24.29 10.33
N GLY A 381 -3.29 -24.10 9.34
CA GLY A 381 -2.20 -23.12 9.39
C GLY A 381 -2.64 -21.71 8.96
N GLY A 382 -1.91 -20.70 9.44
CA GLY A 382 -2.18 -19.30 9.15
C GLY A 382 -0.95 -18.49 8.72
N MET A 383 -1.18 -17.46 7.91
CA MET A 383 -0.15 -16.51 7.48
C MET A 383 -0.64 -15.07 7.59
N ALA A 384 0.11 -14.22 8.30
CA ALA A 384 -0.16 -12.79 8.41
C ALA A 384 1.11 -11.98 8.07
N MET A 385 1.27 -11.62 6.79
CA MET A 385 2.58 -11.24 6.23
C MET A 385 2.55 -9.90 5.49
N VAL A 386 3.63 -9.16 5.60
CA VAL A 386 3.96 -8.01 4.74
C VAL A 386 5.24 -8.34 3.97
N MET A 387 5.14 -8.44 2.66
CA MET A 387 6.25 -8.81 1.76
C MET A 387 6.41 -7.78 0.65
N ASP A 388 7.67 -7.56 0.23
CA ASP A 388 8.00 -6.69 -0.90
C ASP A 388 7.46 -5.26 -0.78
N VAL A 389 7.48 -4.68 0.42
CA VAL A 389 7.10 -3.27 0.61
C VAL A 389 8.31 -2.38 0.36
N VAL A 390 8.20 -1.51 -0.65
CA VAL A 390 9.33 -0.66 -1.08
C VAL A 390 8.93 0.82 -1.08
N GLY A 391 9.77 1.69 -0.53
CA GLY A 391 9.59 3.14 -0.68
C GLY A 391 9.70 3.54 -2.16
N ILE A 392 10.86 3.27 -2.77
CA ILE A 392 11.15 3.52 -4.18
C ILE A 392 11.74 2.28 -4.83
N TYR A 393 11.09 1.77 -5.87
CA TYR A 393 11.59 0.71 -6.74
C TYR A 393 11.93 1.27 -8.12
N ALA A 394 13.17 1.08 -8.56
CA ALA A 394 13.65 1.38 -9.91
C ALA A 394 14.16 0.11 -10.60
N GLY A 395 13.59 -0.21 -11.78
CA GLY A 395 14.09 -1.26 -12.65
C GLY A 395 15.44 -0.92 -13.31
N SER A 396 15.88 0.34 -13.20
CA SER A 396 17.19 0.84 -13.64
C SER A 396 17.83 1.64 -12.48
N ASP A 397 18.19 2.91 -12.69
CA ASP A 397 18.86 3.75 -11.71
C ASP A 397 17.86 4.46 -10.79
N ALA A 398 18.24 4.64 -9.52
CA ALA A 398 17.48 5.46 -8.57
C ALA A 398 18.29 6.68 -8.12
N GLN A 399 17.70 7.87 -8.24
CA GLN A 399 18.19 9.12 -7.68
C GLN A 399 17.17 9.65 -6.68
N ASN A 400 17.50 9.56 -5.39
CA ASN A 400 16.65 10.05 -4.31
C ASN A 400 17.28 11.24 -3.59
N ALA A 401 16.52 12.32 -3.46
CA ALA A 401 16.85 13.49 -2.65
C ALA A 401 15.75 13.87 -1.66
N GLY A 402 14.56 13.25 -1.75
CA GLY A 402 13.49 13.42 -0.77
C GLY A 402 13.66 12.48 0.42
N THR A 403 12.89 12.70 1.48
CA THR A 403 12.87 11.80 2.64
C THR A 403 12.12 10.52 2.27
N VAL A 404 12.64 9.35 2.63
CA VAL A 404 11.95 8.06 2.46
C VAL A 404 11.67 7.43 3.82
N THR A 405 10.40 7.27 4.16
CA THR A 405 9.97 6.58 5.38
C THR A 405 9.19 5.32 5.01
N VAL A 406 9.62 4.15 5.49
CA VAL A 406 8.90 2.89 5.28
C VAL A 406 8.71 2.19 6.62
N THR A 407 7.45 1.92 6.98
CA THR A 407 7.10 1.17 8.19
C THR A 407 6.32 -0.09 7.80
N SER A 408 6.81 -1.26 8.22
CA SER A 408 6.18 -2.56 7.93
C SER A 408 5.97 -3.36 9.21
N THR A 409 4.75 -3.83 9.45
CA THR A 409 4.37 -4.58 10.66
C THR A 409 3.69 -5.89 10.29
N GLY A 410 4.24 -7.01 10.77
CA GLY A 410 3.66 -8.34 10.60
C GLY A 410 2.38 -8.50 11.41
N GLY A 411 1.52 -9.44 11.02
CA GLY A 411 0.19 -9.55 11.59
C GLY A 411 0.12 -10.31 12.90
N THR A 412 -1.09 -10.54 13.41
CA THR A 412 -1.34 -11.37 14.60
C THR A 412 -2.01 -12.66 14.19
N LEU A 413 -1.49 -13.81 14.63
CA LEU A 413 -2.05 -15.13 14.38
C LEU A 413 -2.33 -15.87 15.68
N ASP A 414 -3.49 -16.52 15.70
CA ASP A 414 -3.87 -17.52 16.69
C ASP A 414 -4.48 -18.72 15.95
N VAL A 415 -3.70 -19.76 15.73
CA VAL A 415 -4.07 -20.88 14.86
C VAL A 415 -3.72 -22.22 15.50
N THR A 416 -4.30 -23.34 15.07
CA THR A 416 -3.87 -24.66 15.59
C THR A 416 -2.75 -25.30 14.76
N GLY A 417 -2.60 -24.92 13.49
CA GLY A 417 -1.56 -25.39 12.55
C GLY A 417 -0.40 -24.40 12.41
N ASP A 418 0.49 -24.56 11.43
CA ASP A 418 1.67 -23.68 11.27
C ASP A 418 1.33 -22.19 11.23
N ALA A 419 2.03 -21.36 12.01
CA ALA A 419 1.79 -19.92 12.08
C ALA A 419 2.97 -19.11 11.54
N LYS A 420 2.71 -18.13 10.67
CA LYS A 420 3.75 -17.24 10.12
C LYS A 420 3.33 -15.77 10.15
N ALA A 421 4.00 -14.98 10.98
CA ALA A 421 3.96 -13.53 10.97
C ALA A 421 5.27 -12.96 10.40
N PHE A 422 5.20 -12.20 9.32
CA PHE A 422 6.40 -11.72 8.62
C PHE A 422 6.27 -10.24 8.23
N ALA A 423 7.37 -9.50 8.28
CA ALA A 423 7.42 -8.11 7.84
C ALA A 423 8.72 -7.79 7.12
N GLU A 424 8.64 -7.35 5.87
CA GLU A 424 9.78 -6.90 5.09
C GLU A 424 9.56 -5.48 4.57
N ALA A 425 10.63 -4.70 4.54
CA ALA A 425 10.65 -3.38 3.91
C ALA A 425 12.01 -3.00 3.35
N THR A 426 11.98 -2.32 2.20
CA THR A 426 13.15 -1.64 1.63
C THR A 426 12.86 -0.15 1.41
N GLY A 427 13.77 0.74 1.78
CA GLY A 427 13.65 2.17 1.50
C GLY A 427 13.73 2.45 0.00
N VAL A 428 14.91 2.22 -0.58
CA VAL A 428 15.17 2.35 -2.02
C VAL A 428 15.76 1.06 -2.56
N TYR A 429 15.16 0.53 -3.61
CA TYR A 429 15.64 -0.63 -4.37
C TYR A 429 15.90 -0.23 -5.83
N ALA A 430 17.14 -0.34 -6.29
CA ALA A 430 17.50 -0.16 -7.70
C ALA A 430 18.12 -1.45 -8.26
N GLN A 431 17.70 -1.87 -9.46
CA GLN A 431 18.36 -2.98 -10.14
C GLN A 431 19.76 -2.60 -10.66
N ALA A 432 19.97 -1.33 -11.00
CA ALA A 432 21.26 -0.77 -11.40
C ALA A 432 21.86 0.06 -10.26
N ASP A 433 22.23 1.32 -10.50
CA ASP A 433 22.88 2.16 -9.51
C ASP A 433 21.87 2.90 -8.63
N ALA A 434 22.20 3.12 -7.36
CA ALA A 434 21.38 3.90 -6.44
C ALA A 434 22.16 5.07 -5.86
N ASN A 435 21.62 6.27 -5.99
CA ASN A 435 22.18 7.51 -5.45
C ASN A 435 21.19 8.11 -4.46
N ASN A 436 21.56 8.13 -3.17
CA ASN A 436 20.74 8.70 -2.11
C ASN A 436 21.41 9.94 -1.50
N THR A 437 20.66 11.03 -1.48
CA THR A 437 21.04 12.31 -0.85
C THR A 437 20.01 12.78 0.19
N GLY A 438 18.82 12.19 0.20
CA GLY A 438 17.79 12.44 1.21
C GLY A 438 17.91 11.50 2.41
N ASP A 439 17.16 11.79 3.46
CA ASP A 439 17.15 10.96 4.68
C ASP A 439 16.23 9.75 4.50
N MET A 440 16.60 8.62 5.10
CA MET A 440 15.81 7.39 5.04
C MET A 440 15.56 6.81 6.44
N HIS A 441 14.31 6.47 6.74
CA HIS A 441 13.89 5.81 7.97
C HIS A 441 13.06 4.57 7.67
N ILE A 442 13.65 3.39 7.85
CA ILE A 442 13.01 2.10 7.56
C ILE A 442 12.85 1.36 8.88
N THR A 443 11.61 1.05 9.25
CA THR A 443 11.31 0.28 10.45
C THR A 443 10.46 -0.93 10.10
N THR A 444 10.93 -2.12 10.47
CA THR A 444 10.13 -3.35 10.39
C THR A 444 9.96 -4.00 11.76
N THR A 445 8.77 -4.52 12.00
CA THR A 445 8.43 -5.25 13.22
C THR A 445 7.73 -6.54 12.85
N GLY A 446 8.29 -7.68 13.25
CA GLY A 446 7.67 -8.98 13.09
C GLY A 446 6.38 -9.05 13.90
N GLY A 447 5.42 -9.82 13.45
CA GLY A 447 4.12 -9.89 14.11
C GLY A 447 4.08 -10.82 15.32
N THR A 448 2.88 -11.21 15.73
CA THR A 448 2.66 -12.22 16.77
C THR A 448 2.11 -13.47 16.13
N ALA A 449 2.74 -14.62 16.33
CA ALA A 449 2.31 -15.91 15.84
C ALA A 449 2.18 -16.86 17.03
N ASN A 450 0.96 -17.33 17.30
CA ASN A 450 0.68 -18.37 18.29
C ASN A 450 0.14 -19.59 17.56
N SER A 451 0.61 -20.77 17.96
CA SER A 451 0.13 -22.02 17.37
C SER A 451 0.12 -23.19 18.33
N ASP A 452 -0.82 -24.12 18.18
CA ASP A 452 -0.75 -25.45 18.80
C ASP A 452 0.14 -26.45 18.01
N SER A 453 0.63 -26.07 16.83
CA SER A 453 1.48 -26.85 15.91
C SER A 453 2.97 -26.80 16.27
N ASP A 454 3.72 -27.61 15.53
CA ASP A 454 5.16 -27.79 15.58
C ASP A 454 5.98 -26.63 15.02
N THR A 455 5.43 -25.67 14.26
CA THR A 455 6.25 -24.59 13.65
C THR A 455 5.57 -23.23 13.69
N VAL A 456 6.29 -22.26 14.27
CA VAL A 456 5.86 -20.86 14.40
C VAL A 456 6.97 -19.90 14.01
N ASN A 457 6.65 -18.92 13.17
CA ASN A 457 7.59 -17.92 12.67
C ASN A 457 7.06 -16.50 12.92
N ALA A 458 7.91 -15.62 13.46
CA ALA A 458 7.62 -14.21 13.70
C ALA A 458 8.86 -13.36 13.34
N MET A 459 9.06 -13.06 12.05
CA MET A 459 10.32 -12.50 11.54
C MET A 459 10.16 -11.10 10.93
N SER A 460 11.28 -10.36 10.81
CA SER A 460 11.29 -9.04 10.18
C SER A 460 12.60 -8.69 9.48
N ASP A 461 12.55 -8.06 8.32
CA ASP A 461 13.74 -7.58 7.59
C ASP A 461 13.58 -6.12 7.14
N ALA A 462 14.61 -5.30 7.36
CA ALA A 462 14.65 -3.88 7.01
C ALA A 462 15.92 -3.57 6.20
N THR A 463 15.76 -3.00 5.01
CA THR A 463 16.89 -2.52 4.20
C THR A 463 16.72 -1.04 3.87
N GLY A 464 17.74 -0.21 4.15
CA GLY A 464 17.72 1.20 3.77
C GLY A 464 17.86 1.41 2.27
N LEU A 465 19.07 1.15 1.76
CA LEU A 465 19.43 1.28 0.34
C LEU A 465 19.88 -0.06 -0.23
N TYR A 466 19.25 -0.51 -1.30
CA TYR A 466 19.69 -1.66 -2.09
C TYR A 466 19.99 -1.25 -3.53
N ALA A 467 21.14 -1.64 -4.06
CA ALA A 467 21.52 -1.47 -5.46
C ALA A 467 22.06 -2.78 -6.06
N GLY A 468 21.56 -3.20 -7.22
CA GLY A 468 22.18 -4.30 -7.97
C GLY A 468 23.57 -3.93 -8.51
N GLY A 469 23.77 -2.64 -8.83
CA GLY A 469 25.03 -2.02 -9.20
C GLY A 469 25.75 -1.37 -8.01
N SER A 470 26.15 -0.12 -8.18
CA SER A 470 26.85 0.67 -7.16
C SER A 470 25.87 1.49 -6.31
N ALA A 471 26.21 1.70 -5.05
CA ALA A 471 25.43 2.55 -4.16
C ALA A 471 26.25 3.77 -3.71
N ASN A 472 25.71 4.98 -3.92
CA ASN A 472 26.29 6.23 -3.41
C ASN A 472 25.33 6.83 -2.39
N ASN A 473 25.76 6.92 -1.13
CA ASN A 473 24.96 7.49 -0.06
C ASN A 473 25.62 8.74 0.54
N THR A 474 24.86 9.83 0.59
CA THR A 474 25.25 11.09 1.24
C THR A 474 24.22 11.57 2.27
N GLY A 475 22.98 11.08 2.21
CA GLY A 475 21.95 11.33 3.23
C GLY A 475 22.08 10.39 4.43
N ASP A 476 21.33 10.66 5.49
CA ASP A 476 21.30 9.80 6.67
C ASP A 476 20.36 8.60 6.45
N ILE A 477 20.77 7.41 6.88
CA ILE A 477 19.98 6.18 6.78
C ILE A 477 19.84 5.56 8.17
N GLU A 478 18.59 5.36 8.59
CA GLU A 478 18.21 4.57 9.77
C GLU A 478 17.41 3.35 9.31
N ALA A 479 17.94 2.15 9.54
CA ALA A 479 17.27 0.88 9.29
C ALA A 479 17.11 0.12 10.62
N THR A 480 15.87 -0.14 11.03
CA THR A 480 15.54 -0.82 12.27
C THR A 480 14.66 -2.04 11.98
N ALA A 481 15.08 -3.22 12.44
CA ALA A 481 14.31 -4.45 12.36
C ALA A 481 14.12 -5.05 13.77
N ILE A 482 12.89 -5.41 14.10
CA ILE A 482 12.51 -5.97 15.40
C ILE A 482 11.77 -7.28 15.18
N GLY A 483 12.35 -8.39 15.64
CA GLY A 483 11.71 -9.71 15.56
C GLY A 483 10.40 -9.75 16.36
N GLY A 484 9.47 -10.61 15.93
CA GLY A 484 8.14 -10.68 16.52
C GLY A 484 8.04 -11.58 17.75
N THR A 485 6.82 -12.07 18.04
CA THR A 485 6.57 -13.09 19.07
C THR A 485 6.12 -14.39 18.41
N ALA A 486 6.84 -15.48 18.65
CA ALA A 486 6.54 -16.82 18.18
C ALA A 486 6.32 -17.74 19.39
N THR A 487 5.13 -18.30 19.53
CA THR A 487 4.77 -19.20 20.64
C THR A 487 4.14 -20.49 20.12
N THR A 488 4.70 -21.65 20.48
CA THR A 488 3.96 -22.92 20.39
C THR A 488 3.31 -23.25 21.73
N ASN A 489 2.02 -23.61 21.71
CA ASN A 489 1.18 -23.94 22.85
C ASN A 489 0.93 -25.44 22.99
N GLY A 490 1.42 -26.25 22.04
CA GLY A 490 1.13 -27.67 21.92
C GLY A 490 1.14 -28.40 23.26
N GLU A 491 0.03 -29.09 23.56
CA GLU A 491 -0.02 -30.02 24.68
C GLU A 491 1.11 -31.04 24.48
N MET A 492 1.94 -31.27 25.51
CA MET A 492 3.04 -32.25 25.49
C MET A 492 2.48 -33.69 25.39
N ILE A 493 1.90 -34.06 24.25
CA ILE A 493 1.27 -35.36 24.01
C ILE A 493 2.05 -36.06 22.91
N ASP A 494 3.12 -36.74 23.32
CA ASP A 494 3.92 -37.75 22.61
C ASP A 494 4.82 -37.28 21.41
N ASP A 495 6.16 -37.32 21.60
CA ASP A 495 7.26 -37.40 20.60
C ASP A 495 7.36 -36.33 19.47
N ASP A 496 6.57 -35.25 19.54
CA ASP A 496 6.56 -34.21 18.50
C ASP A 496 7.68 -33.15 18.63
N THR A 497 8.07 -32.56 17.49
CA THR A 497 9.19 -31.60 17.36
C THR A 497 8.66 -30.19 17.16
N ALA A 498 8.65 -29.38 18.22
CA ALA A 498 8.12 -28.02 18.16
C ALA A 498 9.21 -26.95 17.99
N THR A 499 9.00 -25.99 17.09
CA THR A 499 9.98 -24.98 16.67
C THR A 499 9.38 -23.58 16.63
N ALA A 500 10.02 -22.62 17.30
CA ALA A 500 9.63 -21.21 17.30
C ALA A 500 10.80 -20.32 16.81
N PHE A 501 10.54 -19.45 15.83
CA PHE A 501 11.52 -18.50 15.28
C PHE A 501 11.05 -17.06 15.42
N ALA A 502 11.86 -16.22 16.07
CA ALA A 502 11.64 -14.79 16.23
C ALA A 502 12.90 -14.01 15.81
N MET A 503 13.12 -13.88 14.50
CA MET A 503 14.38 -13.42 13.91
C MET A 503 14.23 -12.05 13.23
N CYS A 504 15.32 -11.28 13.17
CA CYS A 504 15.34 -10.06 12.36
C CYS A 504 16.67 -9.76 11.67
N GLY A 505 16.62 -9.00 10.59
CA GLY A 505 17.77 -8.44 9.88
C GLY A 505 17.60 -6.96 9.52
N ALA A 506 18.54 -6.11 9.94
CA ALA A 506 18.59 -4.71 9.52
C ALA A 506 19.85 -4.44 8.69
N VAL A 507 19.69 -3.82 7.52
CA VAL A 507 20.79 -3.45 6.63
C VAL A 507 20.69 -1.98 6.25
N GLY A 508 21.73 -1.19 6.50
CA GLY A 508 21.77 0.21 6.09
C GLY A 508 21.90 0.34 4.57
N VAL A 509 23.02 -0.13 4.02
CA VAL A 509 23.29 -0.13 2.57
C VAL A 509 23.79 -1.51 2.12
N SER A 510 23.21 -2.01 1.02
CA SER A 510 23.65 -3.22 0.34
C SER A 510 23.82 -2.95 -1.16
N ALA A 511 24.95 -3.36 -1.74
CA ALA A 511 25.19 -3.21 -3.17
C ALA A 511 25.85 -4.45 -3.79
N GLY A 512 25.51 -4.76 -5.04
CA GLY A 512 26.15 -5.82 -5.82
C GLY A 512 27.58 -5.46 -6.29
N ALA A 513 27.89 -4.16 -6.38
CA ALA A 513 29.20 -3.63 -6.74
C ALA A 513 29.79 -2.76 -5.61
N ASP A 514 30.28 -1.57 -5.96
CA ASP A 514 30.93 -0.65 -5.02
C ASP A 514 29.92 0.12 -4.16
N VAL A 515 30.32 0.45 -2.94
CA VAL A 515 29.58 1.38 -2.08
C VAL A 515 30.44 2.58 -1.71
N ASN A 516 29.93 3.78 -1.97
CA ASN A 516 30.51 5.04 -1.50
C ASN A 516 29.58 5.69 -0.48
N ASN A 517 29.99 5.73 0.79
CA ASN A 517 29.22 6.36 1.86
C ASN A 517 29.91 7.61 2.44
N THR A 518 29.16 8.70 2.52
CA THR A 518 29.55 9.95 3.19
C THR A 518 28.54 10.40 4.24
N GLY A 519 27.31 9.86 4.21
CA GLY A 519 26.25 10.13 5.20
C GLY A 519 26.36 9.26 6.45
N THR A 520 25.44 9.46 7.40
CA THR A 520 25.34 8.61 8.59
C THR A 520 24.53 7.35 8.26
N ILE A 521 24.99 6.19 8.71
CA ILE A 521 24.24 4.94 8.62
C ILE A 521 24.07 4.37 10.03
N GLN A 522 22.82 4.11 10.40
CA GLN A 522 22.43 3.40 11.61
C GLN A 522 21.61 2.15 11.23
N ALA A 523 22.14 0.97 11.54
CA ALA A 523 21.43 -0.29 11.38
C ALA A 523 21.21 -0.93 12.76
N THR A 524 19.96 -1.23 13.10
CA THR A 524 19.58 -1.78 14.41
C THR A 524 18.73 -3.03 14.23
N GLY A 525 19.22 -4.18 14.68
CA GLY A 525 18.48 -5.44 14.70
C GLY A 525 18.22 -5.91 16.12
N THR A 526 16.97 -6.12 16.51
CA THR A 526 16.60 -6.68 17.82
C THR A 526 15.78 -7.95 17.65
N GLY A 527 16.33 -9.10 18.05
CA GLY A 527 15.61 -10.38 18.00
C GLY A 527 14.34 -10.35 18.86
N GLY A 528 13.35 -11.15 18.49
CA GLY A 528 12.04 -11.17 19.13
C GLY A 528 11.93 -12.11 20.33
N THR A 529 10.74 -12.64 20.58
CA THR A 529 10.49 -13.66 21.60
C THR A 529 10.08 -14.97 20.94
N ALA A 530 10.82 -16.05 21.17
CA ALA A 530 10.50 -17.40 20.73
C ALA A 530 10.28 -18.30 21.94
N THR A 531 9.10 -18.88 22.06
CA THR A 531 8.73 -19.82 23.14
C THR A 531 8.18 -21.10 22.52
N THR A 532 8.69 -22.26 22.95
CA THR A 532 8.18 -23.55 22.47
C THR A 532 8.23 -24.61 23.56
N GLY A 533 7.32 -25.58 23.50
CA GLY A 533 7.29 -26.78 24.33
C GLY A 533 7.05 -28.06 23.50
N GLY A 534 7.66 -29.17 23.90
CA GLY A 534 7.52 -30.48 23.25
C GLY A 534 8.65 -31.43 23.65
N ASP A 535 8.66 -32.69 23.21
CA ASP A 535 9.76 -33.62 23.54
C ASP A 535 11.08 -33.16 22.92
N SER A 536 11.02 -32.61 21.70
CA SER A 536 12.13 -31.96 20.99
C SER A 536 11.78 -30.51 20.64
N ALA A 537 11.96 -29.58 21.59
CA ALA A 537 11.62 -28.17 21.40
C ALA A 537 12.82 -27.32 20.95
N TYR A 538 12.64 -26.45 19.95
CA TYR A 538 13.66 -25.55 19.41
C TYR A 538 13.20 -24.08 19.36
N ALA A 539 13.78 -23.22 20.20
CA ALA A 539 13.50 -21.78 20.23
C ALA A 539 14.66 -20.97 19.63
N TYR A 540 14.40 -20.11 18.65
CA TYR A 540 15.40 -19.24 18.02
C TYR A 540 14.97 -17.77 18.04
N ALA A 541 15.72 -16.92 18.73
CA ALA A 541 15.48 -15.48 18.80
C ALA A 541 16.75 -14.69 18.44
N ARG A 542 16.91 -14.32 17.16
CA ARG A 542 18.16 -13.76 16.63
C ARG A 542 18.01 -12.32 16.12
N GLY A 543 18.94 -11.46 16.49
CA GLY A 543 19.09 -10.12 15.90
C GLY A 543 20.28 -10.03 14.95
N GLY A 544 20.07 -9.49 13.75
CA GLY A 544 21.12 -9.20 12.77
C GLY A 544 21.14 -7.71 12.39
N ALA A 545 22.33 -7.12 12.29
CA ALA A 545 22.51 -5.76 11.80
C ALA A 545 23.77 -5.63 10.93
N ALA A 546 23.66 -5.02 9.76
CA ALA A 546 24.77 -4.65 8.91
C ALA A 546 24.69 -3.16 8.54
N GLY A 547 25.74 -2.39 8.81
CA GLY A 547 25.78 -0.98 8.38
C GLY A 547 25.91 -0.90 6.86
N LEU A 548 26.99 -1.46 6.33
CA LEU A 548 27.32 -1.46 4.91
C LEU A 548 27.73 -2.86 4.45
N SER A 549 27.19 -3.33 3.32
CA SER A 549 27.57 -4.56 2.64
C SER A 549 27.83 -4.31 1.15
N ALA A 550 29.08 -4.44 0.70
CA ALA A 550 29.49 -4.27 -0.69
C ALA A 550 29.86 -5.61 -1.34
N GLY A 551 29.32 -5.87 -2.53
CA GLY A 551 29.70 -7.00 -3.38
C GLY A 551 31.08 -6.83 -4.02
N ASP A 552 31.60 -5.60 -4.10
CA ASP A 552 32.95 -5.28 -4.52
C ASP A 552 33.72 -4.51 -3.42
N SER A 553 34.02 -3.22 -3.61
CA SER A 553 34.80 -2.41 -2.68
C SER A 553 33.92 -1.43 -1.90
N ALA A 554 34.37 -1.02 -0.72
CA ALA A 554 33.68 -0.05 0.12
C ALA A 554 34.57 1.16 0.42
N LEU A 555 34.09 2.36 0.08
CA LEU A 555 34.66 3.63 0.49
C LEU A 555 33.74 4.28 1.52
N ASN A 556 34.19 4.37 2.76
CA ASN A 556 33.43 5.00 3.84
C ASN A 556 34.14 6.22 4.42
N THR A 557 33.49 7.37 4.31
CA THR A 557 33.89 8.62 4.97
C THR A 557 32.87 9.10 6.00
N GLY A 558 31.65 8.57 5.96
CA GLY A 558 30.57 8.86 6.91
C GLY A 558 30.66 8.05 8.20
N ALA A 559 29.73 8.30 9.12
CA ALA A 559 29.62 7.53 10.37
C ALA A 559 28.73 6.29 10.17
N ILE A 560 29.17 5.13 10.63
CA ILE A 560 28.41 3.88 10.57
C ILE A 560 28.26 3.31 11.98
N THR A 561 27.02 2.97 12.36
CA THR A 561 26.67 2.26 13.59
C THR A 561 25.81 1.06 13.26
N ALA A 562 26.32 -0.15 13.53
CA ALA A 562 25.55 -1.40 13.45
C ALA A 562 25.36 -1.96 14.85
N THR A 563 24.11 -2.12 15.29
CA THR A 563 23.76 -2.65 16.62
C THR A 563 22.84 -3.84 16.50
N ALA A 564 23.26 -5.00 17.00
CA ALA A 564 22.44 -6.20 17.06
C ALA A 564 22.22 -6.65 18.51
N THR A 565 20.98 -6.97 18.85
CA THR A 565 20.61 -7.52 20.16
C THR A 565 19.85 -8.83 19.94
N GLY A 566 20.26 -9.90 20.62
CA GLY A 566 19.55 -11.17 20.60
C GLY A 566 18.24 -11.05 21.38
N GLY A 567 17.25 -11.87 21.01
CA GLY A 567 15.94 -11.84 21.63
C GLY A 567 15.83 -12.70 22.89
N THR A 568 14.63 -13.17 23.17
CA THR A 568 14.36 -14.15 24.23
C THR A 568 13.96 -15.47 23.60
N ALA A 569 14.69 -16.55 23.87
CA ALA A 569 14.41 -17.90 23.41
C ALA A 569 14.17 -18.82 24.63
N VAL A 570 13.01 -19.45 24.69
CA VAL A 570 12.62 -20.37 25.77
C VAL A 570 12.12 -21.69 25.17
N ALA A 571 12.77 -22.79 25.56
CA ALA A 571 12.41 -24.13 25.12
C ALA A 571 12.14 -25.07 26.31
N TYR A 572 10.98 -25.72 26.30
CA TYR A 572 10.56 -26.72 27.30
C TYR A 572 10.54 -28.11 26.66
N GLY A 573 11.03 -29.14 27.37
CA GLY A 573 11.10 -30.49 26.79
C GLY A 573 12.28 -31.32 27.26
N ASP A 574 12.24 -32.62 26.99
CA ASP A 574 13.32 -33.58 27.28
C ASP A 574 14.59 -33.31 26.44
N SER A 575 14.40 -32.85 25.19
CA SER A 575 15.45 -32.43 24.26
C SER A 575 15.26 -30.95 23.83
N ALA A 576 15.12 -30.06 24.80
CA ALA A 576 14.91 -28.63 24.56
C ALA A 576 16.21 -27.88 24.13
N THR A 577 16.15 -27.09 23.07
CA THR A 577 17.25 -26.25 22.59
C THR A 577 16.80 -24.80 22.43
N ALA A 578 17.50 -23.85 23.07
CA ALA A 578 17.22 -22.42 22.98
C ALA A 578 18.42 -21.62 22.47
N HIS A 579 18.20 -20.76 21.47
CA HIS A 579 19.22 -19.94 20.83
C HIS A 579 18.82 -18.45 20.80
N ALA A 580 19.57 -17.60 21.49
CA ALA A 580 19.35 -16.15 21.53
C ALA A 580 20.59 -15.39 21.03
N GLY A 581 20.79 -15.33 19.71
CA GLY A 581 22.02 -14.83 19.08
C GLY A 581 21.94 -13.38 18.59
N ALA A 582 23.09 -12.71 18.52
CA ALA A 582 23.24 -11.40 17.89
C ALA A 582 24.44 -11.36 16.93
N GLN A 583 24.28 -10.75 15.76
CA GLN A 583 25.37 -10.48 14.83
C GLN A 583 25.31 -9.05 14.30
N ALA A 584 26.39 -8.29 14.53
CA ALA A 584 26.55 -6.94 14.00
C ALA A 584 27.79 -6.84 13.10
N GLU A 585 27.63 -6.22 11.93
CA GLU A 585 28.72 -5.94 10.99
C GLU A 585 28.70 -4.45 10.65
N GLY A 586 29.79 -3.73 10.95
CA GLY A 586 29.90 -2.31 10.60
C GLY A 586 30.01 -2.16 9.09
N VAL A 587 31.11 -2.64 8.53
CA VAL A 587 31.38 -2.65 7.09
C VAL A 587 31.83 -4.04 6.65
N TYR A 588 31.12 -4.61 5.70
CA TYR A 588 31.53 -5.79 4.96
C TYR A 588 31.77 -5.44 3.49
N ALA A 589 32.88 -5.91 2.93
CA ALA A 589 33.16 -5.82 1.50
C ALA A 589 33.81 -7.12 1.00
N TYR A 590 33.51 -7.49 -0.24
CA TYR A 590 34.16 -8.65 -0.84
C TYR A 590 35.63 -8.36 -1.17
N LYS A 591 35.92 -7.16 -1.66
CA LYS A 591 37.28 -6.67 -1.98
C LYS A 591 37.72 -5.62 -0.98
N ASP A 592 38.16 -4.45 -1.45
CA ASP A 592 38.90 -3.49 -0.63
C ASP A 592 37.96 -2.65 0.24
N ILE A 593 38.44 -2.26 1.43
CA ILE A 593 37.78 -1.30 2.30
C ILE A 593 38.71 -0.10 2.51
N ASP A 594 38.28 1.10 2.11
CA ASP A 594 38.90 2.37 2.48
C ASP A 594 37.98 3.12 3.46
N ASN A 595 38.38 3.15 4.73
CA ASN A 595 37.63 3.77 5.80
C ASN A 595 38.38 4.95 6.42
N VAL A 596 37.81 6.15 6.31
CA VAL A 596 38.23 7.34 7.06
C VAL A 596 37.18 7.77 8.09
N GLY A 597 35.96 7.24 7.99
CA GLY A 597 34.84 7.52 8.88
C GLY A 597 34.87 6.80 10.22
N LEU A 598 33.93 7.13 11.11
CA LEU A 598 33.70 6.41 12.37
C LEU A 598 32.90 5.12 12.08
N VAL A 599 33.36 3.97 12.54
CA VAL A 599 32.62 2.71 12.47
C VAL A 599 32.46 2.10 13.86
N THR A 600 31.22 1.84 14.25
CA THR A 600 30.85 1.16 15.49
C THR A 600 30.01 -0.07 15.20
N ALA A 601 30.44 -1.24 15.65
CA ALA A 601 29.69 -2.48 15.60
C ALA A 601 29.48 -3.01 17.02
N GLY A 602 28.22 -3.20 17.43
CA GLY A 602 27.84 -3.67 18.76
C GLY A 602 26.92 -4.88 18.66
N ALA A 603 27.29 -6.01 19.28
CA ALA A 603 26.45 -7.20 19.36
C ALA A 603 26.26 -7.64 20.81
N THR A 604 25.02 -7.80 21.26
CA THR A 604 24.68 -8.30 22.59
C THR A 604 23.82 -9.55 22.47
N GLY A 605 24.31 -10.71 22.90
CA GLY A 605 23.51 -11.93 22.96
C GLY A 605 22.27 -11.76 23.83
N GLY A 606 21.21 -12.50 23.52
CA GLY A 606 19.92 -12.37 24.20
C GLY A 606 19.79 -13.22 25.46
N THR A 607 18.58 -13.68 25.77
CA THR A 607 18.31 -14.64 26.85
C THR A 607 17.87 -15.97 26.25
N ALA A 608 18.61 -17.05 26.52
CA ALA A 608 18.28 -18.41 26.12
C ALA A 608 18.02 -19.27 27.37
N THR A 609 16.86 -19.92 27.46
CA THR A 609 16.51 -20.83 28.55
C THR A 609 16.02 -22.16 27.98
N ALA A 610 16.62 -23.28 28.42
CA ALA A 610 16.26 -24.63 28.00
C ALA A 610 16.13 -25.56 29.22
N ASP A 611 14.95 -26.14 29.42
CA ASP A 611 14.63 -26.85 30.66
C ASP A 611 15.43 -28.14 30.89
N LEU A 612 15.63 -28.99 29.88
CA LEU A 612 16.44 -30.23 30.00
C LEU A 612 17.53 -30.37 28.93
N GLY A 613 17.71 -29.37 28.07
CA GLY A 613 18.73 -29.41 27.01
C GLY A 613 19.67 -28.21 26.97
N ASP A 614 19.93 -27.69 25.77
CA ASP A 614 21.03 -26.78 25.47
C ASP A 614 20.53 -25.34 25.31
N ALA A 615 21.20 -24.39 25.98
CA ALA A 615 20.93 -22.95 25.88
C ALA A 615 22.16 -22.20 25.38
N HIS A 616 22.01 -21.42 24.32
CA HIS A 616 23.07 -20.65 23.67
C HIS A 616 22.67 -19.18 23.51
N ALA A 617 23.47 -18.28 24.06
CA ALA A 617 23.27 -16.83 23.92
C ALA A 617 24.58 -16.13 23.53
N TYR A 618 24.80 -15.95 22.23
CA TYR A 618 26.05 -15.42 21.69
C TYR A 618 25.91 -14.03 21.06
N GLY A 619 26.96 -13.22 21.15
CA GLY A 619 27.10 -11.95 20.44
C GLY A 619 28.35 -11.94 19.57
N THR A 620 28.21 -11.61 18.29
CA THR A 620 29.34 -11.49 17.35
C THR A 620 29.34 -10.11 16.68
N ALA A 621 30.44 -9.38 16.77
CA ALA A 621 30.59 -8.04 16.19
C ALA A 621 31.85 -7.94 15.31
N TYR A 622 31.68 -7.47 14.08
CA TYR A 622 32.77 -7.15 13.15
C TYR A 622 32.77 -5.65 12.85
N GLY A 623 33.91 -4.97 13.03
CA GLY A 623 34.08 -3.57 12.65
C GLY A 623 34.19 -3.41 11.13
N LEU A 624 35.37 -3.75 10.58
CA LEU A 624 35.63 -3.83 9.15
C LEU A 624 35.98 -5.27 8.76
N HIS A 625 35.28 -5.81 7.76
CA HIS A 625 35.47 -7.18 7.27
C HIS A 625 35.64 -7.19 5.75
N SER A 626 36.88 -7.38 5.29
CA SER A 626 37.21 -7.68 3.90
C SER A 626 37.42 -9.18 3.70
N ARG A 627 36.77 -9.74 2.68
CA ARG A 627 36.95 -11.17 2.36
C ARG A 627 38.20 -11.45 1.53
N THR A 628 38.51 -10.62 0.54
CA THR A 628 39.60 -10.88 -0.41
C THR A 628 40.52 -9.69 -0.68
N GLY A 629 40.12 -8.48 -0.30
CA GLY A 629 40.89 -7.25 -0.54
C GLY A 629 41.60 -6.73 0.70
N ASP A 630 42.23 -5.58 0.54
CA ASP A 630 42.96 -4.89 1.61
C ASP A 630 41.99 -4.04 2.45
N VAL A 631 42.36 -3.76 3.70
CA VAL A 631 41.65 -2.84 4.60
C VAL A 631 42.54 -1.66 4.90
N LEU A 632 42.28 -0.52 4.27
CA LEU A 632 42.89 0.76 4.59
C LEU A 632 42.00 1.52 5.57
N ASN A 633 42.44 1.64 6.83
CA ASN A 633 41.68 2.37 7.84
C ASN A 633 42.49 3.53 8.45
N THR A 634 41.96 4.75 8.35
CA THR A 634 42.44 5.93 9.09
C THR A 634 41.41 6.50 10.07
N GLY A 635 40.17 6.01 10.01
CA GLY A 635 39.09 6.34 10.93
C GLY A 635 39.11 5.55 12.24
N ASN A 636 38.21 5.90 13.15
CA ASN A 636 38.00 5.15 14.39
C ASN A 636 37.11 3.93 14.13
N VAL A 637 37.56 2.75 14.57
CA VAL A 637 36.78 1.51 14.49
C VAL A 637 36.62 0.94 15.90
N SER A 638 35.37 0.66 16.28
CA SER A 638 35.03 0.00 17.55
C SER A 638 34.15 -1.21 17.27
N ALA A 639 34.58 -2.38 17.74
CA ALA A 639 33.77 -3.60 17.75
C ALA A 639 33.58 -4.03 19.20
N THR A 640 32.33 -4.18 19.64
CA THR A 640 31.98 -4.62 20.99
C THR A 640 31.02 -5.79 20.91
N ALA A 641 31.37 -6.89 21.58
CA ALA A 641 30.49 -8.04 21.70
C ALA A 641 30.30 -8.39 23.18
N THR A 642 29.05 -8.67 23.55
CA THR A 642 28.67 -9.15 24.89
C THR A 642 27.88 -10.44 24.71
N GLY A 643 28.28 -11.50 25.42
CA GLY A 643 27.50 -12.73 25.48
C GLY A 643 26.19 -12.48 26.23
N GLY A 644 25.18 -13.30 25.96
CA GLY A 644 23.87 -13.16 26.60
C GLY A 644 23.76 -13.90 27.93
N ILE A 645 22.53 -14.19 28.32
CA ILE A 645 22.20 -15.05 29.45
C ILE A 645 21.80 -16.42 28.88
N ALA A 646 22.50 -17.48 29.28
CA ALA A 646 22.16 -18.85 28.91
C ALA A 646 21.90 -19.67 30.18
N ASP A 647 20.75 -20.34 30.23
CA ASP A 647 20.37 -21.27 31.29
C ASP A 647 19.89 -22.59 30.67
N GLY A 648 20.77 -23.59 30.67
CA GLY A 648 20.51 -24.91 30.10
C GLY A 648 21.06 -26.00 31.01
N LYS A 649 20.34 -27.13 31.12
CA LYS A 649 20.76 -28.24 32.00
C LYS A 649 21.87 -29.10 31.41
N ASN A 650 21.90 -29.27 30.09
CA ASN A 650 22.96 -30.03 29.41
C ASN A 650 24.15 -29.12 29.06
N LEU A 651 23.88 -28.01 28.37
CA LEU A 651 24.85 -26.98 28.04
C LEU A 651 24.25 -25.58 28.24
N ALA A 652 24.99 -24.70 28.91
CA ALA A 652 24.70 -23.28 28.99
C ALA A 652 25.91 -22.50 28.45
N ALA A 653 25.78 -21.90 27.27
CA ALA A 653 26.87 -21.21 26.58
C ALA A 653 26.51 -19.74 26.31
N ALA A 654 27.35 -18.84 26.83
CA ALA A 654 27.26 -17.40 26.56
C ALA A 654 28.58 -16.92 25.97
N ASP A 655 28.60 -16.72 24.65
CA ASP A 655 29.82 -16.42 23.89
C ASP A 655 29.83 -14.98 23.39
N ALA A 656 31.03 -14.38 23.36
CA ALA A 656 31.24 -13.05 22.81
C ALA A 656 32.45 -13.06 21.87
N ASN A 657 32.25 -12.61 20.64
CA ASN A 657 33.33 -12.47 19.66
C ASN A 657 33.31 -11.08 19.04
N ALA A 658 34.34 -10.27 19.31
CA ALA A 658 34.50 -8.93 18.76
C ALA A 658 35.78 -8.84 17.94
N ILE A 659 35.66 -8.47 16.68
CA ILE A 659 36.79 -8.34 15.75
C ILE A 659 36.74 -6.94 15.15
N GLY A 660 37.75 -6.12 15.44
CA GLY A 660 37.81 -4.74 14.92
C GLY A 660 38.08 -4.70 13.42
N LEU A 661 39.15 -5.35 12.98
CA LEU A 661 39.57 -5.43 11.58
C LEU A 661 39.79 -6.90 11.21
N TYR A 662 39.23 -7.31 10.07
CA TYR A 662 39.42 -8.65 9.53
C TYR A 662 39.61 -8.59 8.02
N ALA A 663 40.83 -8.89 7.57
CA ALA A 663 41.17 -9.09 6.16
C ALA A 663 41.58 -10.56 5.97
N TYR A 664 40.75 -11.35 5.30
CA TYR A 664 41.02 -12.79 5.16
C TYR A 664 42.05 -13.11 4.06
N GLY A 665 42.10 -12.28 3.00
CA GLY A 665 42.97 -12.49 1.83
C GLY A 665 43.93 -11.34 1.50
N GLY A 666 43.82 -10.20 2.18
CA GLY A 666 44.63 -9.00 1.95
C GLY A 666 45.33 -8.49 3.21
N ASP A 667 45.99 -7.35 3.09
CA ASP A 667 46.65 -6.66 4.19
C ASP A 667 45.66 -5.73 4.93
N ALA A 668 45.83 -5.58 6.26
CA ALA A 668 45.02 -4.69 7.11
C ALA A 668 45.89 -3.69 7.89
#